data_AF-A0AAD5UPG6-F1
#
_entry.id   AF-A0AAD5UPG6-F1
#
_cell.length_a   1.000
_cell.length_b   1.000
_cell.length_c   1.000
_cell.angle_alpha   90.00
_cell.angle_beta   90.00
_cell.angle_gamma   90.00
#
_symmetry.space_group_name_H-M   'P 1'
#
loop_
_entity.id
_entity.type
_entity.pdbx_description
1 polymer ?
#
loop_
_entity_poly.entity_id
_entity_poly.type
_entity_poly.pdbx_seq_one_letter_code
_entity_poly.pdbx_strand_id
1 'polypeptide(L)'
;MIDAHCHLYQPYFTMEEITSILCEMERRGIKCISVSETLNDIPSVLELASIYPKTYIPFVGIHPVQGDKSVTLQDLNLELLDRLIGRAIGIGEIGLDFSPHIVSDQNQKDLQIQVFKLQLALAKKHNVYVNVHSRQAGHYCIDIMKEMGMDKVILHAFDGKLKYARKAVEYGWLFSIPGSVQQNVPLQNLVRGLPIDCIIIESDAPALGPVKGVKSSPLDVPSTLDFVAQLKGVEVEELVQNPSGKHLKLFERSNGDYYSVHGDDALFIADSFYNTSTVLKYYDGSVPSCSLSQLNALAVMKDLLLVQGYRVEIWKCENKDWKLAKQASPGNLKDVEEMLFSNSEIASAPVVMAVKVEAVEGQKTVGVSLTDATTSRIITISEFIDNDAFSNLESLLVQQSIKECIIADDSQNMDLNKVKQVLEKCEVVCTLGPKSMFNTKNIAQDLNRLVETELDIQTWPEYEMKIAMSATAAIISYLSLLDDESNLNAYTLSNHNLSQYMKLDSAAVKALNLTPAPNEGNKNMNLYGLLNRCQTSQGSRLLLQWIKQPLMNIEDIKKRQDFVEALVNDSSLRQDLHSDILKKFPDLHRLGKKFQRGKALLQDVLRVYQVVLVLPSLIEALKGYEGDFSELINEGFIKKFSEYAASLENLKNMVETTVDLRAADNHEYLIKADFHDGLKELKGRMDAVFAQLEPEARKVANRLGVEMDKKLKFENNSQFGYHLRLSRTVNCVLMKDAAKIRGIKEYIELRTVKAGVQFTTVALRRLSEDYHDLQKEYGIMQSSIAKEVITVTGSYFPILENLNRLIAELDVFVSFAHIAIHAPVQYTRPQLEVEGNLVMKAARHPCVEVQDDVSFIENDVEMIRNESMFHIITGPNMGGKSTYIRQIGVICLMAQIGCFVPCEEATISITDSILARVGAGDSQLKCISTFMAEMLETASILRSATSKSLIIIDELGRGTSTKDGYGLAKAIAEYIATELECFTLFATHFHEITELESKIMTVTNYHVQAHLSEENNQKLLTLLYKVKKGPCDQSFGIHMAKRKAVELEGFETTTKKIKSDTIGSKIILDLINEIKNLKKEDLDRVPEIVKKYDLSNEYIQSILVEL
;
A
#
# COMPACT_ATOMS: atom_id res chain seq x y z
N MET A 1 -12.34 24.64 -9.50
CA MET A 1 -13.28 25.19 -8.50
C MET A 1 -14.68 24.71 -8.83
N ILE A 2 -15.55 24.47 -7.85
CA ILE A 2 -16.93 24.02 -8.09
C ILE A 2 -17.88 25.01 -7.43
N ASP A 3 -18.82 25.54 -8.21
CA ASP A 3 -20.04 26.18 -7.75
C ASP A 3 -21.04 25.10 -7.36
N ALA A 4 -21.32 24.96 -6.07
CA ALA A 4 -22.07 23.84 -5.53
C ALA A 4 -23.59 23.92 -5.77
N HIS A 5 -24.12 25.06 -6.21
CA HIS A 5 -25.56 25.23 -6.44
C HIS A 5 -25.87 26.44 -7.35
N CYS A 6 -26.61 26.23 -8.46
CA CYS A 6 -27.19 27.31 -9.28
C CYS A 6 -28.36 26.87 -10.19
N HIS A 7 -29.13 27.84 -10.71
CA HIS A 7 -30.29 27.64 -11.59
C HIS A 7 -30.13 28.34 -12.95
N LEU A 8 -29.03 28.05 -13.68
CA LEU A 8 -28.74 28.70 -14.96
C LEU A 8 -29.80 28.47 -16.06
N TYR A 9 -30.59 27.40 -15.96
CA TYR A 9 -31.64 27.07 -16.94
C TYR A 9 -32.90 27.94 -16.79
N GLN A 10 -33.04 28.68 -15.67
CA GLN A 10 -34.23 29.49 -15.42
C GLN A 10 -34.32 30.67 -16.41
N PRO A 11 -35.53 31.15 -16.72
CA PRO A 11 -35.77 32.19 -17.74
C PRO A 11 -35.17 33.56 -17.40
N TYR A 12 -34.52 33.70 -16.24
CA TYR A 12 -33.78 34.89 -15.86
C TYR A 12 -32.49 35.07 -16.67
N PHE A 13 -31.93 34.01 -17.27
CA PHE A 13 -30.78 34.08 -18.17
C PHE A 13 -31.19 33.90 -19.63
N THR A 14 -30.63 34.71 -20.52
CA THR A 14 -30.75 34.46 -21.96
C THR A 14 -29.77 33.37 -22.39
N MET A 15 -30.05 32.66 -23.50
CA MET A 15 -29.11 31.63 -24.00
C MET A 15 -27.72 32.21 -24.33
N GLU A 16 -27.64 33.47 -24.75
CA GLU A 16 -26.38 34.18 -24.96
C GLU A 16 -25.63 34.41 -23.62
N GLU A 17 -26.33 34.80 -22.56
CA GLU A 17 -25.77 34.93 -21.22
C GLU A 17 -25.28 33.59 -20.66
N ILE A 18 -26.08 32.53 -20.77
CA ILE A 18 -25.72 31.18 -20.31
C ILE A 18 -24.45 30.71 -21.03
N THR A 19 -24.41 30.85 -22.35
CA THR A 19 -23.24 30.46 -23.17
C THR A 19 -22.00 31.25 -22.76
N SER A 20 -22.13 32.57 -22.58
CA SER A 20 -21.04 33.44 -22.14
C SER A 20 -20.49 33.03 -20.76
N ILE A 21 -21.39 32.81 -19.79
CA ILE A 21 -21.02 32.38 -18.43
C ILE A 21 -20.30 31.04 -18.46
N LEU A 22 -20.83 30.04 -19.17
CA LEU A 22 -20.23 28.71 -19.23
C LEU A 22 -18.87 28.69 -19.95
N CYS A 23 -18.70 29.49 -21.00
CA CYS A 23 -17.41 29.64 -21.67
C CYS A 23 -16.36 30.29 -20.75
N GLU A 24 -16.75 31.33 -20.02
CA GLU A 24 -15.85 32.01 -19.10
C GLU A 24 -15.51 31.14 -17.88
N MET A 25 -16.47 30.36 -17.38
CA MET A 25 -16.23 29.33 -16.37
C MET A 25 -15.23 28.28 -16.84
N GLU A 26 -15.34 27.81 -18.09
CA GLU A 26 -14.40 26.84 -18.66
C GLU A 26 -12.98 27.42 -18.71
N ARG A 27 -12.82 28.69 -19.13
CA ARG A 27 -11.53 29.38 -19.10
C ARG A 27 -10.94 29.51 -17.70
N ARG A 28 -11.79 29.69 -16.68
CA ARG A 28 -11.38 29.85 -15.27
C ARG A 28 -11.30 28.53 -14.51
N GLY A 29 -11.60 27.38 -15.14
CA GLY A 29 -11.62 26.08 -14.48
C GLY A 29 -12.69 25.95 -13.38
N ILE A 30 -13.82 26.65 -13.56
CA ILE A 30 -14.99 26.59 -12.67
C ILE A 30 -16.00 25.59 -13.28
N LYS A 31 -16.52 24.69 -12.46
CA LYS A 31 -17.68 23.83 -12.79
C LYS A 31 -18.87 24.27 -11.95
N CYS A 32 -20.09 24.08 -12.42
CA CYS A 32 -21.28 24.30 -11.60
C CYS A 32 -22.14 23.05 -11.47
N ILE A 33 -22.74 22.89 -10.30
CA ILE A 33 -23.84 21.98 -10.06
C ILE A 33 -25.13 22.77 -10.29
N SER A 34 -25.90 22.37 -11.30
CA SER A 34 -27.21 22.97 -11.54
C SER A 34 -28.33 22.00 -11.16
N VAL A 35 -29.25 22.51 -10.35
CA VAL A 35 -30.30 21.74 -9.66
C VAL A 35 -31.66 22.06 -10.25
N SER A 36 -32.47 21.06 -10.57
CA SER A 36 -33.85 21.30 -11.02
C SER A 36 -34.78 21.61 -9.85
N GLU A 37 -35.80 22.44 -10.09
CA GLU A 37 -36.85 22.74 -9.11
C GLU A 37 -38.14 21.94 -9.37
N THR A 38 -38.48 21.71 -10.64
CA THR A 38 -39.72 21.04 -11.08
C THR A 38 -39.43 19.93 -12.09
N LEU A 39 -40.38 19.01 -12.30
CA LEU A 39 -40.26 17.97 -13.34
C LEU A 39 -40.09 18.54 -14.75
N ASN A 40 -40.62 19.73 -15.03
CA ASN A 40 -40.54 20.38 -16.34
C ASN A 40 -39.16 20.98 -16.62
N ASP A 41 -38.35 21.20 -15.58
CA ASP A 41 -37.02 21.81 -15.70
C ASP A 41 -35.94 20.78 -16.05
N ILE A 42 -36.16 19.52 -15.67
CA ILE A 42 -35.19 18.42 -15.82
C ILE A 42 -34.68 18.28 -17.27
N PRO A 43 -35.52 18.34 -18.33
CA PRO A 43 -35.04 18.28 -19.70
C PRO A 43 -34.02 19.38 -20.02
N SER A 44 -34.27 20.62 -19.59
CA SER A 44 -33.38 21.77 -19.84
C SER A 44 -32.05 21.63 -19.11
N VAL A 45 -32.07 21.16 -17.86
CA VAL A 45 -30.87 20.87 -17.06
C VAL A 45 -30.02 19.78 -17.73
N LEU A 46 -30.66 18.69 -18.19
CA LEU A 46 -29.97 17.60 -18.87
C LEU A 46 -29.47 17.97 -20.27
N GLU A 47 -30.18 18.86 -20.98
CA GLU A 47 -29.76 19.38 -22.29
C GLU A 47 -28.49 20.23 -22.16
N LEU A 48 -28.47 21.19 -21.22
CA LEU A 48 -27.27 21.99 -20.95
C LEU A 48 -26.08 21.13 -20.49
N ALA A 49 -26.32 20.11 -19.68
CA ALA A 49 -25.29 19.14 -19.30
C ALA A 49 -24.74 18.34 -20.49
N SER A 50 -25.59 18.04 -21.47
CA SER A 50 -25.18 17.32 -22.68
C SER A 50 -24.34 18.21 -23.60
N ILE A 51 -24.61 19.52 -23.63
CA ILE A 51 -23.87 20.50 -24.44
C ILE A 51 -22.53 20.87 -23.76
N TYR A 52 -22.51 21.02 -22.43
CA TYR A 52 -21.35 21.47 -21.65
C TYR A 52 -20.90 20.45 -20.58
N PRO A 53 -20.57 19.19 -20.94
CA PRO A 53 -20.34 18.11 -19.97
C PRO A 53 -19.08 18.31 -19.10
N LYS A 54 -18.19 19.24 -19.47
CA LYS A 54 -16.97 19.52 -18.71
C LYS A 54 -17.17 20.50 -17.56
N THR A 55 -18.17 21.39 -17.67
CA THR A 55 -18.40 22.51 -16.77
C THR A 55 -19.77 22.48 -16.09
N TYR A 56 -20.76 21.77 -16.64
CA TYR A 56 -22.14 21.76 -16.15
C TYR A 56 -22.53 20.37 -15.61
N ILE A 57 -22.84 20.28 -14.32
CA ILE A 57 -23.15 19.04 -13.61
C ILE A 57 -24.64 19.03 -13.25
N PRO A 58 -25.45 18.12 -13.82
CA PRO A 58 -26.90 18.11 -13.59
C PRO A 58 -27.27 17.37 -12.30
N PHE A 59 -28.10 18.00 -11.49
CA PHE A 59 -28.85 17.40 -10.38
C PHE A 59 -30.34 17.43 -10.71
N VAL A 60 -31.02 16.31 -10.50
CA VAL A 60 -32.44 16.16 -10.85
C VAL A 60 -33.26 15.84 -9.61
N GLY A 61 -34.19 16.72 -9.27
CA GLY A 61 -35.02 16.64 -8.08
C GLY A 61 -36.21 17.59 -8.16
N ILE A 62 -37.07 17.50 -7.15
CA ILE A 62 -38.24 18.35 -7.01
C ILE A 62 -38.13 19.13 -5.71
N HIS A 63 -38.16 20.45 -5.86
CA HIS A 63 -38.05 21.43 -4.80
C HIS A 63 -39.27 21.36 -3.86
N PRO A 64 -39.10 21.54 -2.53
CA PRO A 64 -40.20 21.52 -1.55
C PRO A 64 -41.31 22.54 -1.78
N VAL A 65 -41.07 23.53 -2.64
CA VAL A 65 -41.95 24.66 -2.95
C VAL A 65 -42.12 24.77 -4.46
N GLN A 66 -43.37 24.87 -4.92
CA GLN A 66 -43.76 25.00 -6.33
C GLN A 66 -44.54 26.32 -6.49
N GLY A 67 -43.85 27.41 -6.86
CA GLY A 67 -44.41 28.77 -6.82
C GLY A 67 -44.73 29.22 -5.39
N ASP A 68 -45.98 29.53 -5.09
CA ASP A 68 -46.45 29.93 -3.73
C ASP A 68 -47.07 28.76 -2.93
N LYS A 69 -46.81 27.50 -3.32
CA LYS A 69 -47.44 26.31 -2.71
C LYS A 69 -46.41 25.25 -2.30
N SER A 70 -46.72 24.48 -1.27
CA SER A 70 -45.95 23.30 -0.86
C SER A 70 -46.13 22.14 -1.84
N VAL A 71 -45.07 21.36 -2.08
CA VAL A 71 -45.07 20.18 -2.96
C VAL A 71 -45.99 19.07 -2.43
N THR A 72 -46.63 18.35 -3.36
CA THR A 72 -47.50 17.21 -3.06
C THR A 72 -47.04 15.95 -3.79
N LEU A 73 -47.63 14.80 -3.46
CA LEU A 73 -47.35 13.53 -4.15
C LEU A 73 -47.73 13.55 -5.64
N GLN A 74 -48.63 14.44 -6.08
CA GLN A 74 -49.01 14.56 -7.48
C GLN A 74 -47.92 15.21 -8.33
N ASP A 75 -47.07 16.02 -7.71
CA ASP A 75 -45.95 16.68 -8.37
C ASP A 75 -44.77 15.72 -8.57
N LEU A 76 -44.77 14.57 -7.88
CA LEU A 76 -43.69 13.58 -7.88
C LEU A 76 -43.96 12.44 -8.86
N ASN A 77 -43.06 12.24 -9.83
CA ASN A 77 -43.04 11.05 -10.67
C ASN A 77 -41.75 10.24 -10.41
N LEU A 78 -41.84 9.28 -9.48
CA LEU A 78 -40.70 8.49 -9.06
C LEU A 78 -40.12 7.61 -10.18
N GLU A 79 -40.96 7.05 -11.05
CA GLU A 79 -40.45 6.23 -12.17
C GLU A 79 -39.66 7.07 -13.16
N LEU A 80 -40.13 8.28 -13.45
CA LEU A 80 -39.43 9.19 -14.34
C LEU A 80 -38.09 9.64 -13.73
N LEU A 81 -38.09 10.02 -12.45
CA LEU A 81 -36.86 10.37 -11.73
C LEU A 81 -35.89 9.18 -11.68
N ASP A 82 -36.35 7.97 -11.37
CA ASP A 82 -35.53 6.75 -11.34
C ASP A 82 -34.83 6.48 -12.67
N ARG A 83 -35.51 6.73 -13.80
CA ARG A 83 -34.92 6.60 -15.14
C ARG A 83 -33.94 7.73 -15.46
N LEU A 84 -34.25 8.97 -15.06
CA LEU A 84 -33.46 10.15 -15.40
C LEU A 84 -32.20 10.31 -14.54
N ILE A 85 -32.17 9.74 -13.33
CA ILE A 85 -30.98 9.75 -12.46
C ILE A 85 -29.77 9.13 -13.13
N GLY A 86 -29.94 8.14 -14.03
CA GLY A 86 -28.81 7.59 -14.81
C GLY A 86 -28.10 8.62 -15.71
N ARG A 87 -28.67 9.80 -15.91
CA ARG A 87 -28.11 10.93 -16.67
C ARG A 87 -27.70 12.10 -15.77
N ALA A 88 -27.83 11.97 -14.45
CA ALA A 88 -27.50 12.98 -13.45
C ALA A 88 -26.51 12.44 -12.41
N ILE A 89 -25.79 13.34 -11.73
CA ILE A 89 -24.77 12.95 -10.72
C ILE A 89 -25.33 13.06 -9.29
N GLY A 90 -26.50 13.67 -9.13
CA GLY A 90 -27.16 13.88 -7.84
C GLY A 90 -28.66 14.15 -7.95
N ILE A 91 -29.33 14.13 -6.80
CA ILE A 91 -30.72 14.53 -6.64
C ILE A 91 -30.77 15.88 -5.93
N GLY A 92 -31.39 16.86 -6.55
CA GLY A 92 -31.51 18.21 -6.01
C GLY A 92 -32.21 19.14 -6.99
N GLU A 93 -32.85 20.20 -6.52
CA GLU A 93 -32.93 20.63 -5.12
C GLU A 93 -34.11 19.95 -4.42
N ILE A 94 -33.88 19.34 -3.25
CA ILE A 94 -34.92 18.62 -2.48
C ILE A 94 -34.87 19.06 -1.01
N GLY A 95 -35.92 18.91 -0.21
CA GLY A 95 -35.81 19.29 1.20
C GLY A 95 -37.13 19.64 1.87
N LEU A 96 -37.06 20.53 2.86
CA LEU A 96 -38.21 21.03 3.61
C LEU A 96 -38.17 22.56 3.74
N ASP A 97 -39.31 23.21 3.51
CA ASP A 97 -39.53 24.63 3.79
C ASP A 97 -40.83 24.76 4.59
N PHE A 98 -40.68 25.04 5.89
CA PHE A 98 -41.80 25.19 6.83
C PHE A 98 -42.17 26.65 7.09
N SER A 99 -41.82 27.55 6.17
CA SER A 99 -42.20 28.95 6.28
C SER A 99 -43.72 29.12 6.36
N PRO A 100 -44.26 29.96 7.27
CA PRO A 100 -45.70 30.05 7.54
C PRO A 100 -46.58 30.48 6.36
N HIS A 101 -45.99 31.08 5.32
CA HIS A 101 -46.69 31.51 4.10
C HIS A 101 -46.76 30.40 3.03
N ILE A 102 -45.95 29.35 3.16
CA ILE A 102 -45.90 28.20 2.24
C ILE A 102 -46.65 27.01 2.85
N VAL A 103 -46.46 26.79 4.16
CA VAL A 103 -47.08 25.69 4.90
C VAL A 103 -47.90 26.24 6.07
N SER A 104 -49.21 26.07 5.97
CA SER A 104 -50.19 26.65 6.91
C SER A 104 -50.78 25.65 7.90
N ASP A 105 -50.70 24.35 7.61
CA ASP A 105 -51.21 23.28 8.46
C ASP A 105 -50.22 22.10 8.58
N GLN A 106 -50.51 21.17 9.49
CA GLN A 106 -49.65 20.00 9.73
C GLN A 106 -49.70 18.98 8.59
N ASN A 107 -50.83 18.89 7.89
CA ASN A 107 -51.01 17.94 6.78
C ASN A 107 -50.06 18.27 5.61
N GLN A 108 -49.89 19.55 5.30
CA GLN A 108 -48.93 20.03 4.32
C GLN A 108 -47.48 19.71 4.71
N LYS A 109 -47.13 19.79 6.01
CA LYS A 109 -45.79 19.37 6.49
C LYS A 109 -45.57 17.88 6.28
N ASP A 110 -46.56 17.06 6.62
CA ASP A 110 -46.44 15.61 6.53
C ASP A 110 -46.31 15.15 5.06
N LEU A 111 -47.04 15.79 4.14
CA LEU A 111 -46.90 15.56 2.70
C LEU A 111 -45.52 15.98 2.17
N GLN A 112 -45.00 17.14 2.57
CA GLN A 112 -43.67 17.59 2.17
C GLN A 112 -42.56 16.65 2.70
N ILE A 113 -42.69 16.18 3.94
CA ILE A 113 -41.81 15.15 4.53
C ILE A 113 -41.87 13.85 3.74
N GLN A 114 -43.07 13.41 3.33
CA GLN A 114 -43.23 12.19 2.56
C GLN A 114 -42.54 12.29 1.19
N VAL A 115 -42.71 13.41 0.48
CA VAL A 115 -42.03 13.66 -0.80
C VAL A 115 -40.51 13.69 -0.60
N PHE A 116 -40.01 14.36 0.45
CA PHE A 116 -38.58 14.39 0.76
C PHE A 116 -38.01 12.99 1.04
N LYS A 117 -38.69 12.17 1.86
CA LYS A 117 -38.27 10.78 2.14
C LYS A 117 -38.24 9.92 0.88
N LEU A 118 -39.21 10.08 -0.03
CA LEU A 118 -39.23 9.32 -1.28
C LEU A 118 -38.04 9.67 -2.19
N GLN A 119 -37.68 10.95 -2.29
CA GLN A 119 -36.51 11.39 -3.06
C GLN A 119 -35.19 10.96 -2.40
N LEU A 120 -35.10 10.97 -1.06
CA LEU A 120 -33.94 10.43 -0.33
C LEU A 120 -33.79 8.91 -0.52
N ALA A 121 -34.89 8.16 -0.51
CA ALA A 121 -34.87 6.72 -0.78
C ALA A 121 -34.34 6.43 -2.18
N LEU A 122 -34.73 7.26 -3.16
CA LEU A 122 -34.23 7.19 -4.53
C LEU A 122 -32.74 7.53 -4.61
N ALA A 123 -32.29 8.58 -3.91
CA ALA A 123 -30.87 8.93 -3.82
C ALA A 123 -30.04 7.80 -3.22
N LYS A 124 -30.54 7.17 -2.16
CA LYS A 124 -29.90 6.03 -1.50
C LYS A 124 -29.84 4.80 -2.40
N LYS A 125 -30.92 4.52 -3.15
CA LYS A 125 -30.98 3.42 -4.14
C LYS A 125 -29.89 3.57 -5.20
N HIS A 126 -29.64 4.79 -5.68
CA HIS A 126 -28.63 5.08 -6.70
C HIS A 126 -27.26 5.48 -6.16
N ASN A 127 -27.11 5.61 -4.83
CA ASN A 127 -25.89 6.06 -4.15
C ASN A 127 -25.33 7.40 -4.69
N VAL A 128 -26.22 8.36 -4.94
CA VAL A 128 -25.89 9.68 -5.50
C VAL A 128 -25.90 10.78 -4.42
N TYR A 129 -25.28 11.92 -4.71
CA TYR A 129 -25.31 13.08 -3.81
C TYR A 129 -26.72 13.67 -3.73
N VAL A 130 -27.07 14.22 -2.56
CA VAL A 130 -28.28 15.02 -2.39
C VAL A 130 -27.94 16.48 -2.11
N ASN A 131 -28.59 17.39 -2.84
CA ASN A 131 -28.52 18.83 -2.58
C ASN A 131 -29.81 19.25 -1.87
N VAL A 132 -29.68 19.67 -0.61
CA VAL A 132 -30.80 19.73 0.34
C VAL A 132 -31.11 21.16 0.75
N HIS A 133 -32.30 21.61 0.36
CA HIS A 133 -32.95 22.81 0.85
C HIS A 133 -33.41 22.64 2.30
N SER A 134 -33.16 23.66 3.13
CA SER A 134 -33.71 23.71 4.47
C SER A 134 -34.04 25.13 4.84
N ARG A 135 -35.33 25.41 5.07
CA ARG A 135 -35.79 26.69 5.60
C ARG A 135 -36.76 26.51 6.75
N GLN A 136 -36.42 27.06 7.92
CA GLN A 136 -37.12 26.84 9.19
C GLN A 136 -37.33 25.36 9.58
N ALA A 137 -36.62 24.43 8.92
CA ALA A 137 -36.79 22.99 9.04
C ALA A 137 -35.48 22.22 9.27
N GLY A 138 -34.35 22.91 9.50
CA GLY A 138 -33.02 22.27 9.46
C GLY A 138 -32.78 21.09 10.40
N HIS A 139 -33.38 21.07 11.59
CA HIS A 139 -33.27 19.91 12.47
C HIS A 139 -34.09 18.71 11.95
N TYR A 140 -35.27 18.95 11.35
CA TYR A 140 -36.06 17.89 10.72
C TYR A 140 -35.32 17.28 9.53
N CYS A 141 -34.70 18.09 8.67
CA CYS A 141 -33.91 17.58 7.56
C CYS A 141 -32.76 16.69 8.06
N ILE A 142 -32.01 17.16 9.06
CA ILE A 142 -30.88 16.40 9.62
C ILE A 142 -31.35 15.08 10.26
N ASP A 143 -32.41 15.10 11.06
CA ASP A 143 -32.90 13.92 11.74
C ASP A 143 -33.45 12.88 10.74
N ILE A 144 -34.17 13.31 9.70
CA ILE A 144 -34.68 12.42 8.63
C ILE A 144 -33.53 11.82 7.83
N MET A 145 -32.57 12.63 7.39
CA MET A 145 -31.42 12.12 6.61
C MET A 145 -30.56 11.15 7.42
N LYS A 146 -30.41 11.39 8.72
CA LYS A 146 -29.74 10.46 9.63
C LYS A 146 -30.52 9.15 9.79
N GLU A 147 -31.83 9.23 10.03
CA GLU A 147 -32.71 8.05 10.13
C GLU A 147 -32.62 7.19 8.86
N MET A 148 -32.53 7.84 7.71
CA MET A 148 -32.39 7.17 6.42
C MET A 148 -30.96 6.73 6.09
N GLY A 149 -29.97 7.08 6.92
CA GLY A 149 -28.56 6.72 6.74
C GLY A 149 -27.98 7.28 5.44
N MET A 150 -28.05 8.60 5.27
CA MET A 150 -27.49 9.31 4.13
C MET A 150 -26.05 9.78 4.42
N ASP A 151 -25.12 9.44 3.53
CA ASP A 151 -23.70 9.79 3.70
C ASP A 151 -23.26 10.94 2.76
N LYS A 152 -23.91 11.10 1.60
CA LYS A 152 -23.54 12.07 0.55
C LYS A 152 -24.47 13.28 0.51
N VAL A 153 -24.36 14.16 1.50
CA VAL A 153 -25.28 15.31 1.66
C VAL A 153 -24.55 16.63 1.47
N ILE A 154 -25.16 17.50 0.65
CA ILE A 154 -24.82 18.92 0.52
C ILE A 154 -26.00 19.70 1.07
N LEU A 155 -25.78 20.44 2.16
CA LEU A 155 -26.76 21.36 2.73
C LEU A 155 -26.61 22.72 2.05
N HIS A 156 -27.60 23.07 1.23
CA HIS A 156 -27.69 24.35 0.55
C HIS A 156 -28.24 25.43 1.48
N ALA A 157 -27.62 26.62 1.45
CA ALA A 157 -28.02 27.83 2.18
C ALA A 157 -28.55 27.61 3.61
N PHE A 158 -27.89 26.74 4.39
CA PHE A 158 -28.41 26.27 5.68
C PHE A 158 -28.68 27.42 6.67
N ASP A 159 -29.96 27.63 7.01
CA ASP A 159 -30.43 28.70 7.89
C ASP A 159 -30.49 28.31 9.39
N GLY A 160 -30.07 27.08 9.72
CA GLY A 160 -30.17 26.51 11.05
C GLY A 160 -29.12 26.99 12.05
N LYS A 161 -29.35 26.71 13.34
CA LYS A 161 -28.41 27.06 14.43
C LYS A 161 -27.13 26.23 14.34
N LEU A 162 -25.98 26.83 14.69
CA LEU A 162 -24.65 26.19 14.72
C LEU A 162 -24.63 24.84 15.47
N LYS A 163 -25.45 24.67 16.53
CA LYS A 163 -25.58 23.40 17.26
C LYS A 163 -25.98 22.23 16.35
N TYR A 164 -26.88 22.47 15.40
CA TYR A 164 -27.33 21.44 14.47
C TYR A 164 -26.33 21.25 13.33
N ALA A 165 -25.71 22.33 12.88
CA ALA A 165 -24.64 22.28 11.88
C ALA A 165 -23.47 21.39 12.36
N ARG A 166 -23.06 21.51 13.63
CA ARG A 166 -22.02 20.64 14.24
C ARG A 166 -22.38 19.15 14.22
N LYS A 167 -23.66 18.80 14.40
CA LYS A 167 -24.10 17.39 14.29
C LYS A 167 -23.99 16.88 12.86
N ALA A 168 -24.32 17.71 11.87
CA ALA A 168 -24.18 17.35 10.46
C ALA A 168 -22.71 17.22 10.04
N VAL A 169 -21.81 18.03 10.62
CA VAL A 169 -20.35 17.86 10.49
C VAL A 169 -19.89 16.50 11.01
N GLU A 170 -20.39 16.03 12.15
CA GLU A 170 -20.07 14.69 12.69
C GLU A 170 -20.46 13.55 11.73
N TYR A 171 -21.40 13.78 10.81
CA TYR A 171 -21.79 12.82 9.77
C TYR A 171 -21.03 12.99 8.44
N GLY A 172 -20.06 13.93 8.37
CA GLY A 172 -19.26 14.19 7.17
C GLY A 172 -20.01 14.95 6.07
N TRP A 173 -21.09 15.67 6.40
CA TRP A 173 -21.89 16.40 5.42
C TRP A 173 -21.32 17.78 5.10
N LEU A 174 -21.50 18.22 3.85
CA LEU A 174 -20.96 19.47 3.33
C LEU A 174 -21.97 20.62 3.45
N PHE A 175 -21.47 21.83 3.71
CA PHE A 175 -22.25 23.06 3.78
C PHE A 175 -21.88 23.97 2.62
N SER A 176 -22.87 24.28 1.80
CA SER A 176 -22.71 25.20 0.69
C SER A 176 -23.01 26.63 1.14
N ILE A 177 -22.06 27.54 0.91
CA ILE A 177 -22.09 28.92 1.40
C ILE A 177 -22.30 29.89 0.24
N PRO A 178 -23.43 30.61 0.18
CA PRO A 178 -23.73 31.55 -0.90
C PRO A 178 -23.00 32.89 -0.72
N GLY A 179 -22.89 33.65 -1.81
CA GLY A 179 -22.29 34.99 -1.84
C GLY A 179 -22.89 35.98 -0.83
N SER A 180 -24.15 35.79 -0.45
CA SER A 180 -24.84 36.59 0.57
C SER A 180 -24.16 36.57 1.96
N VAL A 181 -23.22 35.66 2.22
CA VAL A 181 -22.35 35.66 3.41
C VAL A 181 -21.64 37.00 3.62
N GLN A 182 -21.34 37.73 2.54
CA GLN A 182 -20.73 39.05 2.61
C GLN A 182 -21.61 40.09 3.34
N GLN A 183 -22.94 39.89 3.35
CA GLN A 183 -23.92 40.82 3.91
C GLN A 183 -24.69 40.23 5.11
N ASN A 184 -24.70 38.90 5.28
CA ASN A 184 -25.53 38.19 6.24
C ASN A 184 -24.74 37.80 7.51
N VAL A 185 -24.83 38.62 8.56
CA VAL A 185 -24.09 38.43 9.83
C VAL A 185 -24.37 37.07 10.50
N PRO A 186 -25.63 36.57 10.60
CA PRO A 186 -25.89 35.20 11.04
C PRO A 186 -25.13 34.12 10.27
N LEU A 187 -25.08 34.22 8.94
CA LEU A 187 -24.36 33.26 8.08
C LEU A 187 -22.84 33.34 8.31
N GLN A 188 -22.28 34.54 8.50
CA GLN A 188 -20.86 34.70 8.87
C GLN A 188 -20.52 34.00 10.20
N ASN A 189 -21.43 34.08 11.19
CA ASN A 189 -21.23 33.40 12.47
C ASN A 189 -21.31 31.88 12.35
N LEU A 190 -22.18 31.37 11.47
CA LEU A 190 -22.24 29.95 11.14
C LEU A 190 -20.92 29.51 10.50
N VAL A 191 -20.48 30.22 9.45
CA VAL A 191 -19.22 29.95 8.74
C VAL A 191 -18.05 29.93 9.70
N ARG A 192 -17.88 30.93 10.58
CA ARG A 192 -16.82 30.95 11.60
C ARG A 192 -16.80 29.68 12.46
N GLY A 193 -17.96 29.12 12.78
CA GLY A 193 -18.09 27.94 13.64
C GLY A 193 -17.99 26.57 12.95
N LEU A 194 -17.98 26.49 11.62
CA LEU A 194 -17.86 25.26 10.84
C LEU A 194 -16.39 24.87 10.58
N PRO A 195 -16.00 23.59 10.51
CA PRO A 195 -14.67 23.20 10.01
C PRO A 195 -14.46 23.57 8.53
N ILE A 196 -13.20 23.74 8.11
CA ILE A 196 -12.85 24.19 6.75
C ILE A 196 -13.15 23.11 5.70
N ASP A 197 -12.85 21.86 6.04
CA ASP A 197 -13.08 20.64 5.25
C ASP A 197 -14.56 20.37 4.93
N CYS A 198 -15.48 21.00 5.67
CA CYS A 198 -16.92 20.86 5.47
C CYS A 198 -17.55 22.01 4.66
N ILE A 199 -16.77 23.02 4.23
CA ILE A 199 -17.28 24.22 3.55
C ILE A 199 -17.06 24.10 2.05
N ILE A 200 -18.12 24.29 1.28
CA ILE A 200 -18.07 24.52 -0.17
C ILE A 200 -18.78 25.83 -0.50
N ILE A 201 -18.52 26.39 -1.69
CA ILE A 201 -19.03 27.70 -2.10
C ILE A 201 -20.06 27.52 -3.21
N GLU A 202 -21.12 28.33 -3.15
CA GLU A 202 -22.15 28.41 -4.20
C GLU A 202 -22.41 29.85 -4.64
N SER A 203 -22.96 29.97 -5.85
CA SER A 203 -23.50 31.23 -6.37
C SER A 203 -24.98 31.41 -6.07
N ASP A 204 -25.74 30.30 -5.99
CA ASP A 204 -27.20 30.28 -5.96
C ASP A 204 -27.83 31.09 -7.11
N ALA A 205 -27.15 31.13 -8.27
CA ALA A 205 -27.53 32.02 -9.35
C ALA A 205 -28.94 31.74 -9.90
N PRO A 206 -29.82 32.76 -10.03
CA PRO A 206 -29.55 34.21 -9.98
C PRO A 206 -29.72 34.90 -8.60
N ALA A 207 -29.98 34.16 -7.53
CA ALA A 207 -30.27 34.64 -6.18
C ALA A 207 -29.04 34.62 -5.23
N LEU A 208 -29.22 35.15 -4.02
CA LEU A 208 -28.23 35.16 -2.92
C LEU A 208 -26.78 35.57 -3.25
N GLY A 209 -26.59 36.50 -4.19
CA GLY A 209 -25.27 37.04 -4.56
C GLY A 209 -24.58 37.92 -3.50
N PRO A 210 -23.32 38.31 -3.76
CA PRO A 210 -22.54 39.20 -2.90
C PRO A 210 -23.17 40.58 -2.67
N VAL A 211 -23.90 41.08 -3.69
CA VAL A 211 -24.57 42.39 -3.68
C VAL A 211 -26.08 42.20 -3.69
N LYS A 212 -26.75 42.72 -2.66
CA LYS A 212 -28.21 42.60 -2.51
C LYS A 212 -28.94 43.29 -3.67
N GLY A 213 -29.83 42.56 -4.34
CA GLY A 213 -30.65 43.07 -5.45
C GLY A 213 -29.96 43.05 -6.81
N VAL A 214 -28.74 42.53 -6.90
CA VAL A 214 -28.04 42.24 -8.16
C VAL A 214 -28.13 40.75 -8.46
N LYS A 215 -28.38 40.42 -9.72
CA LYS A 215 -28.40 39.06 -10.24
C LYS A 215 -27.02 38.41 -10.07
N SER A 216 -26.93 37.31 -9.34
CA SER A 216 -25.68 36.56 -9.13
C SER A 216 -25.35 35.64 -10.29
N SER A 217 -24.08 35.22 -10.35
CA SER A 217 -23.55 34.33 -11.37
C SER A 217 -22.55 33.34 -10.75
N PRO A 218 -22.38 32.13 -11.31
CA PRO A 218 -21.26 31.23 -10.95
C PRO A 218 -19.87 31.88 -11.01
N LEU A 219 -19.72 32.97 -11.77
CA LEU A 219 -18.50 33.77 -11.82
C LEU A 219 -18.19 34.54 -10.53
N ASP A 220 -19.14 34.64 -9.59
CA ASP A 220 -19.00 35.30 -8.29
C ASP A 220 -18.39 34.39 -7.20
N VAL A 221 -18.29 33.08 -7.48
CA VAL A 221 -17.75 32.08 -6.54
C VAL A 221 -16.33 32.41 -6.05
N PRO A 222 -15.38 32.83 -6.91
CA PRO A 222 -14.04 33.23 -6.45
C PRO A 222 -14.07 34.38 -5.43
N SER A 223 -14.90 35.40 -5.65
CA SER A 223 -15.04 36.52 -4.70
C SER A 223 -15.62 36.05 -3.36
N THR A 224 -16.57 35.12 -3.39
CA THR A 224 -17.17 34.55 -2.18
C THR A 224 -16.15 33.71 -1.41
N LEU A 225 -15.35 32.92 -2.12
CA LEU A 225 -14.26 32.13 -1.57
C LEU A 225 -13.21 33.02 -0.87
N ASP A 226 -12.78 34.12 -1.51
CA ASP A 226 -11.84 35.08 -0.91
C ASP A 226 -12.36 35.64 0.42
N PHE A 227 -13.66 35.97 0.47
CA PHE A 227 -14.27 36.49 1.68
C PHE A 227 -14.42 35.43 2.78
N VAL A 228 -14.73 34.18 2.42
CA VAL A 228 -14.77 33.06 3.38
C VAL A 228 -13.37 32.76 3.94
N ALA A 229 -12.33 32.82 3.11
CA ALA A 229 -10.93 32.72 3.54
C ALA A 229 -10.57 33.79 4.57
N GLN A 230 -10.93 35.05 4.29
CA GLN A 230 -10.75 36.16 5.23
C GLN A 230 -11.53 35.96 6.54
N LEU A 231 -12.77 35.46 6.47
CA LEU A 231 -13.57 35.15 7.65
C LEU A 231 -12.97 34.03 8.51
N LYS A 232 -12.25 33.10 7.89
CA LYS A 232 -11.60 31.95 8.51
C LYS A 232 -10.18 32.23 9.00
N GLY A 233 -9.53 33.26 8.48
CA GLY A 233 -8.14 33.57 8.79
C GLY A 233 -7.17 32.57 8.17
N VAL A 234 -7.51 32.03 7.00
CA VAL A 234 -6.69 31.08 6.23
C VAL A 234 -6.42 31.63 4.82
N GLU A 235 -5.35 31.16 4.19
CA GLU A 235 -5.07 31.49 2.79
C GLU A 235 -6.08 30.81 1.86
N VAL A 236 -6.34 31.40 0.69
CA VAL A 236 -7.31 30.86 -0.28
C VAL A 236 -6.88 29.46 -0.75
N GLU A 237 -5.58 29.21 -0.85
CA GLU A 237 -5.01 27.92 -1.16
C GLU A 237 -5.34 26.86 -0.11
N GLU A 238 -5.52 27.19 1.18
CA GLU A 238 -5.91 26.21 2.22
C GLU A 238 -7.41 25.84 2.17
N LEU A 239 -8.25 26.68 1.56
CA LEU A 239 -9.66 26.38 1.29
C LEU A 239 -9.86 25.64 -0.04
N VAL A 240 -8.97 25.86 -1.02
CA VAL A 240 -9.03 25.27 -2.36
C VAL A 240 -8.24 23.97 -2.44
N GLN A 241 -7.12 23.89 -1.74
CA GLN A 241 -6.42 22.64 -1.51
C GLN A 241 -7.16 21.95 -0.38
N ASN A 242 -7.77 20.83 -0.71
CA ASN A 242 -7.81 19.73 0.22
C ASN A 242 -6.45 19.04 0.08
N PRO A 243 -5.38 19.39 0.84
CA PRO A 243 -4.21 18.55 0.86
C PRO A 243 -4.57 17.34 1.72
N SER A 244 -5.24 16.39 1.10
CA SER A 244 -5.09 14.98 1.43
C SER A 244 -3.68 14.50 1.03
N GLY A 245 -2.67 15.32 1.33
CA GLY A 245 -1.33 14.83 1.56
C GLY A 245 -1.37 14.21 2.95
N LYS A 246 -1.25 12.89 3.00
CA LYS A 246 -1.07 12.14 4.25
C LYS A 246 0.22 12.58 4.94
N HIS A 247 0.18 13.59 5.79
CA HIS A 247 1.33 14.14 6.52
C HIS A 247 1.06 14.11 8.03
N LEU A 248 2.05 13.69 8.82
CA LEU A 248 2.02 13.71 10.29
C LEU A 248 3.19 14.51 10.84
N LYS A 249 2.93 15.44 11.75
CA LYS A 249 3.95 16.25 12.44
C LYS A 249 4.17 15.77 13.87
N LEU A 250 5.38 15.27 14.14
CA LEU A 250 5.85 14.87 15.47
C LEU A 250 6.75 15.94 16.08
N PHE A 251 6.52 16.28 17.34
CA PHE A 251 7.34 17.25 18.07
C PHE A 251 8.16 16.53 19.14
N GLU A 252 9.49 16.59 19.04
CA GLU A 252 10.42 16.00 20.00
C GLU A 252 10.41 16.79 21.32
N ARG A 253 10.24 16.10 22.45
CA ARG A 253 10.21 16.70 23.79
C ARG A 253 11.31 16.13 24.66
N SER A 254 11.82 16.96 25.58
CA SER A 254 12.82 16.56 26.59
C SER A 254 14.04 15.84 26.01
N ASN A 255 14.61 16.36 24.92
CA ASN A 255 15.76 15.78 24.21
C ASN A 255 15.58 14.31 23.79
N GLY A 256 14.35 13.91 23.44
CA GLY A 256 14.07 12.60 22.84
C GLY A 256 13.40 11.58 23.77
N ASP A 257 13.06 11.95 25.00
CA ASP A 257 12.37 11.03 25.93
C ASP A 257 10.94 10.66 25.44
N TYR A 258 10.25 11.60 24.79
CA TYR A 258 8.90 11.38 24.25
C TYR A 258 8.58 12.36 23.11
N TYR A 259 7.51 12.05 22.37
CA TYR A 259 7.01 12.86 21.25
C TYR A 259 5.61 13.39 21.56
N SER A 260 5.25 14.53 20.98
CA SER A 260 3.89 15.07 21.04
C SER A 260 3.31 15.34 19.65
N VAL A 261 2.01 15.15 19.50
CA VAL A 261 1.21 15.50 18.31
C VAL A 261 0.06 16.41 18.71
N HIS A 262 -0.37 17.28 17.80
CA HIS A 262 -1.33 18.36 18.08
C HIS A 262 -2.34 18.50 16.94
N GLY A 263 -3.56 18.98 17.24
CA GLY A 263 -4.59 19.21 16.23
C GLY A 263 -5.16 17.91 15.64
N ASP A 264 -5.37 17.91 14.33
CA ASP A 264 -5.98 16.78 13.61
C ASP A 264 -5.10 15.52 13.68
N ASP A 265 -3.77 15.68 13.67
CA ASP A 265 -2.81 14.60 13.88
C ASP A 265 -3.01 13.88 15.23
N ALA A 266 -3.39 14.63 16.27
CA ALA A 266 -3.66 14.06 17.59
C ALA A 266 -4.98 13.27 17.61
N LEU A 267 -6.01 13.77 16.92
CA LEU A 267 -7.29 13.08 16.78
C LEU A 267 -7.12 11.78 15.98
N PHE A 268 -6.40 11.87 14.86
CA PHE A 268 -6.06 10.74 14.01
C PHE A 268 -5.31 9.65 14.79
N ILE A 269 -4.29 10.00 15.59
CA ILE A 269 -3.56 9.01 16.40
C ILE A 269 -4.43 8.43 17.53
N ALA A 270 -5.29 9.23 18.14
CA ALA A 270 -6.19 8.76 19.18
C ALA A 270 -7.18 7.70 18.64
N ASP A 271 -7.69 7.92 17.43
CA ASP A 271 -8.62 7.02 16.75
C ASP A 271 -7.91 5.82 16.12
N SER A 272 -6.94 6.05 15.23
CA SER A 272 -6.28 5.01 14.43
C SER A 272 -5.33 4.12 15.25
N PHE A 273 -4.55 4.69 16.18
CA PHE A 273 -3.53 3.93 16.91
C PHE A 273 -4.02 3.47 18.29
N TYR A 274 -4.54 4.40 19.10
CA TYR A 274 -4.98 4.07 20.46
C TYR A 274 -6.42 3.53 20.53
N ASN A 275 -7.23 3.71 19.48
CA ASN A 275 -8.66 3.37 19.46
C ASN A 275 -9.42 3.94 20.67
N THR A 276 -9.01 5.09 21.19
CA THR A 276 -9.67 5.75 22.33
C THR A 276 -9.37 7.24 22.40
N SER A 277 -10.39 8.05 22.72
CA SER A 277 -10.24 9.49 22.93
C SER A 277 -9.66 9.88 24.29
N THR A 278 -9.49 8.92 25.22
CA THR A 278 -9.00 9.22 26.59
C THR A 278 -7.54 9.69 26.64
N VAL A 279 -6.77 9.44 25.58
CA VAL A 279 -5.38 9.89 25.47
C VAL A 279 -5.24 11.36 25.08
N LEU A 280 -6.32 12.00 24.63
CA LEU A 280 -6.33 13.40 24.22
C LEU A 280 -6.32 14.33 25.44
N LYS A 281 -5.37 15.25 25.44
CA LYS A 281 -5.29 16.39 26.35
C LYS A 281 -5.50 17.66 25.54
N TYR A 282 -6.01 18.72 26.18
CA TYR A 282 -6.24 19.98 25.50
C TYR A 282 -5.28 21.04 26.03
N TYR A 283 -4.43 21.58 25.15
CA TYR A 283 -3.63 22.77 25.44
C TYR A 283 -4.49 24.02 25.18
N ASP A 284 -4.45 24.97 26.12
CA ASP A 284 -5.24 26.20 26.13
C ASP A 284 -6.77 26.01 25.96
N GLY A 285 -7.26 24.80 26.27
CA GLY A 285 -8.68 24.44 26.22
C GLY A 285 -9.27 24.20 24.83
N SER A 286 -8.48 24.35 23.76
CA SER A 286 -8.97 24.24 22.38
C SER A 286 -8.18 23.25 21.51
N VAL A 287 -6.87 23.10 21.71
CA VAL A 287 -6.03 22.29 20.80
C VAL A 287 -5.89 20.86 21.34
N PRO A 288 -6.47 19.84 20.68
CA PRO A 288 -6.29 18.44 21.07
C PRO A 288 -4.82 18.04 20.89
N SER A 289 -4.29 17.27 21.83
CA SER A 289 -2.88 16.91 21.88
C SER A 289 -2.68 15.55 22.51
N CYS A 290 -1.81 14.74 21.92
CA CYS A 290 -1.47 13.40 22.42
C CYS A 290 0.04 13.32 22.67
N SER A 291 0.43 12.58 23.71
CA SER A 291 1.83 12.28 24.01
C SER A 291 2.14 10.83 23.70
N LEU A 292 3.23 10.60 22.97
CA LEU A 292 3.71 9.29 22.54
C LEU A 292 5.03 9.00 23.25
N SER A 293 5.13 7.84 23.90
CA SER A 293 6.44 7.33 24.34
C SER A 293 7.32 7.06 23.10
N GLN A 294 8.64 6.96 23.30
CA GLN A 294 9.56 6.63 22.20
C GLN A 294 9.13 5.35 21.45
N LEU A 295 8.74 4.30 22.17
CA LEU A 295 8.28 3.04 21.57
C LEU A 295 6.99 3.21 20.75
N ASN A 296 6.01 3.97 21.25
CA ASN A 296 4.75 4.19 20.55
C ASN A 296 4.94 5.09 19.33
N ALA A 297 5.80 6.11 19.43
CA ALA A 297 6.15 6.96 18.29
C ALA A 297 6.80 6.14 17.17
N LEU A 298 7.70 5.21 17.51
CA LEU A 298 8.28 4.28 16.53
C LEU A 298 7.22 3.38 15.88
N ALA A 299 6.30 2.82 16.68
CA ALA A 299 5.23 1.97 16.16
C ALA A 299 4.30 2.74 15.20
N VAL A 300 3.89 3.95 15.59
CA VAL A 300 3.07 4.84 14.75
C VAL A 300 3.80 5.19 13.46
N MET A 301 5.06 5.65 13.54
CA MET A 301 5.84 5.99 12.35
C MET A 301 6.00 4.79 11.41
N LYS A 302 6.17 3.58 11.96
CA LYS A 302 6.34 2.37 11.17
C LYS A 302 5.06 2.00 10.41
N ASP A 303 3.90 2.11 11.06
CA ASP A 303 2.60 1.89 10.42
C ASP A 303 2.33 2.95 9.33
N LEU A 304 2.57 4.22 9.67
CA LEU A 304 2.34 5.34 8.77
C LEU A 304 3.22 5.30 7.52
N LEU A 305 4.53 5.07 7.68
CA LEU A 305 5.47 5.06 6.56
C LEU A 305 5.39 3.79 5.71
N LEU A 306 5.19 2.61 6.33
CA LEU A 306 5.28 1.33 5.62
C LEU A 306 3.93 0.76 5.15
N VAL A 307 2.83 1.11 5.83
CA VAL A 307 1.51 0.55 5.55
C VAL A 307 0.58 1.62 4.97
N GLN A 308 0.46 2.77 5.63
CA GLN A 308 -0.54 3.76 5.26
C GLN A 308 -0.07 4.77 4.19
N GLY A 309 1.24 4.84 3.92
CA GLY A 309 1.83 5.73 2.91
C GLY A 309 1.87 7.21 3.33
N TYR A 310 1.96 7.50 4.62
CA TYR A 310 2.08 8.86 5.17
C TYR A 310 3.52 9.36 5.12
N ARG A 311 3.67 10.69 5.09
CA ARG A 311 4.91 11.41 5.36
C ARG A 311 4.96 11.83 6.82
N VAL A 312 6.15 11.78 7.39
CA VAL A 312 6.38 12.12 8.79
C VAL A 312 7.44 13.21 8.87
N GLU A 313 7.15 14.25 9.64
CA GLU A 313 8.08 15.33 9.95
C GLU A 313 8.37 15.33 11.46
N ILE A 314 9.64 15.34 11.84
CA ILE A 314 10.07 15.44 13.24
C ILE A 314 10.66 16.82 13.47
N TRP A 315 10.00 17.56 14.34
CA TRP A 315 10.38 18.92 14.73
C TRP A 315 11.09 18.89 16.08
N LYS A 316 12.21 19.61 16.18
CA LYS A 316 12.99 19.75 17.41
C LYS A 316 13.05 21.22 17.83
N CYS A 317 13.03 21.45 19.14
CA CYS A 317 13.17 22.78 19.70
C CYS A 317 14.64 23.12 19.90
N GLU A 318 15.13 24.13 19.19
CA GLU A 318 16.46 24.72 19.36
C GLU A 318 16.29 26.19 19.78
N ASN A 319 16.88 26.60 20.91
CA ASN A 319 16.82 27.98 21.39
C ASN A 319 15.41 28.59 21.48
N LYS A 320 14.40 27.78 21.82
CA LYS A 320 12.95 28.12 21.88
C LYS A 320 12.23 28.24 20.54
N ASP A 321 12.91 28.01 19.42
CA ASP A 321 12.28 27.93 18.09
C ASP A 321 12.18 26.47 17.63
N TRP A 322 11.09 26.15 16.93
CA TRP A 322 10.91 24.83 16.33
C TRP A 322 11.51 24.80 14.94
N LYS A 323 12.40 23.84 14.70
CA LYS A 323 12.95 23.57 13.37
C LYS A 323 12.68 22.13 12.98
N LEU A 324 12.50 21.93 11.68
CA LEU A 324 12.44 20.59 11.10
C LEU A 324 13.80 19.93 11.28
N ALA A 325 13.84 18.87 12.08
CA ALA A 325 15.07 18.14 12.38
C ALA A 325 15.25 16.93 11.48
N LYS A 326 14.15 16.23 11.16
CA LYS A 326 14.14 15.03 10.32
C LYS A 326 12.88 14.95 9.50
N GLN A 327 12.98 14.38 8.31
CA GLN A 327 11.83 14.06 7.47
C GLN A 327 11.89 12.61 7.02
N ALA A 328 10.73 11.97 6.91
CA ALA A 328 10.60 10.65 6.33
C ALA A 328 9.37 10.57 5.43
N SER A 329 9.53 9.85 4.34
CA SER A 329 8.46 9.44 3.44
C SER A 329 8.57 7.94 3.17
N PRO A 330 7.54 7.30 2.61
CA PRO A 330 7.58 5.86 2.31
C PRO A 330 8.75 5.47 1.40
N GLY A 331 9.21 6.37 0.52
CA GLY A 331 10.40 6.16 -0.31
C GLY A 331 11.70 6.68 0.32
N ASN A 332 11.68 7.70 1.18
CA ASN A 332 12.87 8.23 1.82
C ASN A 332 12.85 8.03 3.34
N LEU A 333 13.50 6.96 3.80
CA LEU A 333 13.61 6.63 5.23
C LEU A 333 14.94 7.07 5.86
N LYS A 334 15.82 7.77 5.14
CA LYS A 334 17.23 8.02 5.52
C LYS A 334 17.40 8.53 6.96
N ASP A 335 16.56 9.47 7.39
CA ASP A 335 16.70 10.15 8.70
C ASP A 335 16.17 9.34 9.89
N VAL A 336 15.22 8.43 9.64
CA VAL A 336 14.45 7.71 10.67
C VAL A 336 14.71 6.20 10.64
N GLU A 337 15.45 5.71 9.65
CA GLU A 337 15.76 4.29 9.46
C GLU A 337 16.42 3.64 10.68
N GLU A 338 17.43 4.29 11.27
CA GLU A 338 18.11 3.77 12.47
C GLU A 338 17.14 3.63 13.65
N MET A 339 16.15 4.54 13.72
CA MET A 339 15.12 4.53 14.75
C MET A 339 14.12 3.40 14.51
N LEU A 340 13.63 3.25 13.29
CA LEU A 340 12.58 2.29 12.91
C LEU A 340 13.05 0.83 12.86
N PHE A 341 14.28 0.60 12.42
CA PHE A 341 14.78 -0.74 12.08
C PHE A 341 15.92 -1.20 12.98
N SER A 342 16.14 -0.54 14.12
CA SER A 342 17.12 -0.95 15.14
C SER A 342 17.04 -2.46 15.43
N ASN A 343 15.82 -3.01 15.57
CA ASN A 343 15.57 -4.41 15.94
C ASN A 343 14.67 -5.20 14.95
N SER A 344 14.26 -4.62 13.83
CA SER A 344 13.32 -5.28 12.90
C SER A 344 13.78 -5.18 11.46
N GLU A 345 13.59 -6.26 10.70
CA GLU A 345 14.04 -6.39 9.32
C GLU A 345 13.25 -5.50 8.36
N ILE A 346 13.97 -4.91 7.41
CA ILE A 346 13.39 -4.29 6.22
C ILE A 346 13.25 -5.40 5.17
N ALA A 347 12.01 -5.79 4.86
CA ALA A 347 11.73 -6.83 3.87
C ALA A 347 11.97 -6.36 2.42
N SER A 348 11.82 -5.05 2.14
CA SER A 348 12.04 -4.44 0.84
C SER A 348 12.65 -3.06 1.03
N ALA A 349 13.71 -2.75 0.29
CA ALA A 349 14.33 -1.44 0.39
C ALA A 349 13.40 -0.35 -0.19
N PRO A 350 13.36 0.85 0.42
CA PRO A 350 12.52 1.95 -0.04
C PRO A 350 13.17 2.61 -1.28
N VAL A 351 12.69 2.22 -2.46
CA VAL A 351 13.15 2.77 -3.74
C VAL A 351 12.33 4.01 -4.09
N VAL A 352 13.03 5.11 -4.39
CA VAL A 352 12.45 6.35 -4.92
C VAL A 352 12.70 6.39 -6.41
N MET A 353 11.67 6.74 -7.17
CA MET A 353 11.73 6.90 -8.61
C MET A 353 11.38 8.34 -8.99
N ALA A 354 11.94 8.85 -10.09
CA ALA A 354 11.42 10.00 -10.79
C ALA A 354 11.05 9.60 -12.22
N VAL A 355 9.96 10.16 -12.73
CA VAL A 355 9.45 9.86 -14.06
C VAL A 355 9.28 11.15 -14.85
N LYS A 356 9.74 11.10 -16.10
CA LYS A 356 9.47 12.12 -17.10
C LYS A 356 8.90 11.47 -18.36
N VAL A 357 7.86 12.08 -18.92
CA VAL A 357 7.22 11.63 -20.15
C VAL A 357 7.33 12.74 -21.19
N GLU A 358 7.87 12.40 -22.36
CA GLU A 358 7.91 13.29 -23.52
C GLU A 358 7.49 12.52 -24.78
N ALA A 359 6.84 13.20 -25.72
CA ALA A 359 6.51 12.64 -27.02
C ALA A 359 7.66 12.91 -28.00
N VAL A 360 8.34 11.84 -28.42
CA VAL A 360 9.44 11.88 -29.41
C VAL A 360 8.91 11.23 -30.69
N GLU A 361 8.95 11.96 -31.81
CA GLU A 361 8.48 11.46 -33.12
C GLU A 361 7.03 10.92 -33.11
N GLY A 362 6.17 11.46 -32.23
CA GLY A 362 4.77 11.04 -32.09
C GLY A 362 4.57 9.78 -31.22
N GLN A 363 5.64 9.17 -30.72
CA GLN A 363 5.60 8.08 -29.75
C GLN A 363 5.89 8.60 -28.34
N LYS A 364 5.20 8.05 -27.35
CA LYS A 364 5.40 8.43 -25.95
C LYS A 364 6.62 7.71 -25.41
N THR A 365 7.64 8.48 -25.04
CA THR A 365 8.86 7.96 -24.44
C THR A 365 8.87 8.32 -22.97
N VAL A 366 9.14 7.32 -22.13
CA VAL A 366 9.19 7.46 -20.68
C VAL A 366 10.65 7.31 -20.26
N GLY A 367 11.18 8.37 -19.65
CA GLY A 367 12.48 8.37 -19.00
C GLY A 367 12.32 8.22 -17.49
N VAL A 368 13.02 7.24 -16.95
CA VAL A 368 12.95 6.89 -15.53
C VAL A 368 14.34 6.92 -14.94
N SER A 369 14.43 7.46 -13.74
CA SER A 369 15.57 7.29 -12.86
C SER A 369 15.04 6.73 -11.55
N LEU A 370 15.77 5.80 -10.94
CA LEU A 370 15.45 5.27 -9.62
C LEU A 370 16.73 5.14 -8.81
N THR A 371 16.59 5.37 -7.51
CA THR A 371 17.67 5.14 -6.56
C THR A 371 17.07 4.62 -5.28
N ASP A 372 17.85 3.79 -4.60
CA ASP A 372 17.55 3.41 -3.25
C ASP A 372 18.07 4.51 -2.32
N ALA A 373 17.17 5.29 -1.73
CA ALA A 373 17.53 6.40 -0.84
C ALA A 373 18.31 5.93 0.40
N THR A 374 18.29 4.63 0.69
CA THR A 374 18.86 4.05 1.89
C THR A 374 20.06 3.14 1.61
N THR A 375 20.00 2.28 0.59
CA THR A 375 20.70 0.99 0.67
C THR A 375 21.74 0.81 -0.43
N SER A 376 21.42 0.99 -1.71
CA SER A 376 22.39 0.88 -2.80
C SER A 376 22.85 2.25 -3.29
N ARG A 377 24.17 2.50 -3.31
CA ARG A 377 24.78 3.66 -3.99
C ARG A 377 24.77 3.45 -5.52
N ILE A 378 23.59 3.16 -6.05
CA ILE A 378 23.38 2.83 -7.46
C ILE A 378 22.24 3.71 -7.96
N ILE A 379 22.55 4.57 -8.93
CA ILE A 379 21.54 5.32 -9.69
C ILE A 379 21.21 4.46 -10.90
N THR A 380 19.99 3.98 -10.95
CA THR A 380 19.51 3.18 -12.08
C THR A 380 18.70 4.05 -13.02
N ILE A 381 19.00 3.98 -14.31
CA ILE A 381 18.28 4.72 -15.35
C ILE A 381 17.64 3.75 -16.34
N SER A 382 16.56 4.19 -16.96
CA SER A 382 15.92 3.47 -18.06
C SER A 382 15.16 4.44 -18.94
N GLU A 383 15.19 4.23 -20.26
CA GLU A 383 14.40 4.98 -21.23
C GLU A 383 13.73 3.98 -22.18
N PHE A 384 12.41 4.06 -22.31
CA PHE A 384 11.63 3.13 -23.13
C PHE A 384 10.37 3.77 -23.69
N ILE A 385 9.89 3.20 -24.80
CA ILE A 385 8.62 3.60 -25.43
C ILE A 385 7.48 2.92 -24.68
N ASP A 386 6.39 3.65 -24.48
CA ASP A 386 5.20 3.13 -23.80
C ASP A 386 3.91 3.41 -24.59
N ASN A 387 2.88 2.64 -24.25
CA ASN A 387 1.55 2.77 -24.82
C ASN A 387 0.71 3.78 -24.01
N ASP A 388 -0.51 4.10 -24.47
CA ASP A 388 -1.42 5.02 -23.77
C ASP A 388 -1.85 4.58 -22.37
N ALA A 389 -1.66 3.31 -22.04
CA ALA A 389 -1.97 2.72 -20.74
C ALA A 389 -0.75 2.66 -19.79
N PHE A 390 0.43 3.04 -20.27
CA PHE A 390 1.69 3.00 -19.53
C PHE A 390 2.04 1.62 -18.95
N SER A 391 1.83 0.56 -19.74
CA SER A 391 2.00 -0.83 -19.29
C SER A 391 3.46 -1.21 -19.00
N ASN A 392 4.41 -0.64 -19.74
CA ASN A 392 5.84 -0.86 -19.46
C ASN A 392 6.26 -0.16 -18.16
N LEU A 393 5.75 1.06 -17.92
CA LEU A 393 5.94 1.76 -16.64
C LEU A 393 5.31 0.99 -15.48
N GLU A 394 4.09 0.46 -15.64
CA GLU A 394 3.45 -0.40 -14.62
C GLU A 394 4.32 -1.61 -14.27
N SER A 395 4.87 -2.28 -15.29
CA SER A 395 5.77 -3.42 -15.09
C SER A 395 7.05 -3.01 -14.33
N LEU A 396 7.64 -1.86 -14.66
CA LEU A 396 8.83 -1.35 -13.96
C LEU A 396 8.55 -1.05 -12.48
N LEU A 397 7.42 -0.40 -12.19
CA LEU A 397 6.99 -0.07 -10.82
C LEU A 397 6.92 -1.32 -9.94
N VAL A 398 6.34 -2.40 -10.49
CA VAL A 398 6.20 -3.69 -9.84
C VAL A 398 7.57 -4.37 -9.66
N GLN A 399 8.36 -4.46 -10.73
CA GLN A 399 9.66 -5.14 -10.73
C GLN A 399 10.64 -4.52 -9.72
N GLN A 400 10.64 -3.19 -9.60
CA GLN A 400 11.55 -2.44 -8.72
C GLN A 400 10.95 -2.12 -7.35
N SER A 401 9.71 -2.53 -7.08
CA SER A 401 9.03 -2.35 -5.77
C SER A 401 8.98 -0.91 -5.28
N ILE A 402 8.74 0.01 -6.21
CA ILE A 402 8.87 1.44 -5.98
C ILE A 402 7.84 1.89 -4.94
N LYS A 403 8.27 2.71 -3.97
CA LYS A 403 7.42 3.17 -2.86
C LYS A 403 6.99 4.62 -3.02
N GLU A 404 7.81 5.41 -3.69
CA GLU A 404 7.52 6.81 -3.97
C GLU A 404 8.01 7.18 -5.36
N CYS A 405 7.18 7.91 -6.11
CA CYS A 405 7.48 8.39 -7.43
C CYS A 405 7.33 9.90 -7.51
N ILE A 406 8.34 10.58 -8.03
CA ILE A 406 8.37 12.02 -8.26
C ILE A 406 7.98 12.30 -9.71
N ILE A 407 7.02 13.19 -9.89
CA ILE A 407 6.60 13.69 -11.20
C ILE A 407 6.59 15.22 -11.20
N ALA A 408 6.76 15.81 -12.38
CA ALA A 408 6.65 17.25 -12.52
C ALA A 408 5.22 17.72 -12.23
N ASP A 409 5.09 18.83 -11.50
CA ASP A 409 3.80 19.48 -11.29
C ASP A 409 3.35 20.19 -12.56
N ASP A 410 2.58 19.48 -13.37
CA ASP A 410 1.99 19.99 -14.61
C ASP A 410 0.55 19.51 -14.78
N SER A 411 -0.37 20.23 -14.16
CA SER A 411 -1.81 19.90 -14.15
C SER A 411 -2.45 19.89 -15.55
N GLN A 412 -1.86 20.57 -16.53
CA GLN A 412 -2.37 20.63 -17.91
C GLN A 412 -1.99 19.40 -18.75
N ASN A 413 -1.01 18.61 -18.32
CA ASN A 413 -0.53 17.47 -19.09
C ASN A 413 -1.38 16.22 -18.81
N MET A 414 -2.20 15.82 -19.80
CA MET A 414 -3.08 14.64 -19.69
C MET A 414 -2.31 13.33 -19.47
N ASP A 415 -1.09 13.21 -20.01
CA ASP A 415 -0.28 12.00 -19.86
C ASP A 415 0.23 11.83 -18.42
N LEU A 416 0.58 12.93 -17.75
CA LEU A 416 0.96 12.90 -16.34
C LEU A 416 -0.21 12.52 -15.43
N ASN A 417 -1.44 12.90 -15.78
CA ASN A 417 -2.62 12.45 -15.03
C ASN A 417 -2.85 10.93 -15.17
N LYS A 418 -2.58 10.35 -16.35
CA LYS A 418 -2.60 8.88 -16.52
C LYS A 418 -1.47 8.20 -15.74
N VAL A 419 -0.27 8.78 -15.73
CA VAL A 419 0.84 8.28 -14.89
C VAL A 419 0.44 8.28 -13.41
N LYS A 420 -0.22 9.34 -12.91
CA LYS A 420 -0.76 9.36 -11.53
C LYS A 420 -1.71 8.19 -11.26
N GLN A 421 -2.62 7.88 -12.20
CA GLN A 421 -3.53 6.74 -12.07
C GLN A 421 -2.79 5.40 -12.01
N VAL A 422 -1.71 5.23 -12.79
CA VAL A 422 -0.88 4.01 -12.74
C VAL A 422 -0.11 3.91 -11.42
N LEU A 423 0.42 5.01 -10.90
CA LEU A 423 1.06 5.07 -9.58
C LEU A 423 0.08 4.69 -8.47
N GLU A 424 -1.13 5.23 -8.49
CA GLU A 424 -2.20 4.88 -7.55
C GLU A 424 -2.61 3.40 -7.67
N LYS A 425 -2.70 2.86 -8.90
CA LYS A 425 -2.97 1.43 -9.14
C LYS A 425 -1.91 0.52 -8.52
N CYS A 426 -0.66 0.96 -8.53
CA CYS A 426 0.48 0.23 -7.96
C CYS A 426 0.73 0.54 -6.47
N GLU A 427 -0.14 1.32 -5.83
CA GLU A 427 0.00 1.74 -4.42
C GLU A 427 1.32 2.50 -4.15
N VAL A 428 1.78 3.28 -5.14
CA VAL A 428 2.99 4.09 -5.08
C VAL A 428 2.63 5.53 -4.71
N VAL A 429 3.32 6.10 -3.73
CA VAL A 429 3.08 7.49 -3.32
C VAL A 429 3.56 8.45 -4.41
N CYS A 430 2.66 9.31 -4.87
CA CYS A 430 2.96 10.30 -5.88
C CYS A 430 3.44 11.62 -5.24
N THR A 431 4.60 12.10 -5.67
CA THR A 431 5.20 13.36 -5.22
C THR A 431 5.27 14.35 -6.36
N LEU A 432 4.66 15.52 -6.18
CA LEU A 432 4.75 16.60 -7.15
C LEU A 432 6.00 17.44 -6.87
N GLY A 433 6.88 17.54 -7.86
CA GLY A 433 8.06 18.40 -7.83
C GLY A 433 7.95 19.57 -8.82
N PRO A 434 8.55 20.73 -8.55
CA PRO A 434 8.52 21.86 -9.47
C PRO A 434 9.23 21.51 -10.78
N LYS A 435 8.77 22.06 -11.92
CA LYS A 435 9.36 21.77 -13.25
C LYS A 435 10.86 22.06 -13.33
N SER A 436 11.37 23.02 -12.54
CA SER A 436 12.80 23.36 -12.46
C SER A 436 13.68 22.20 -11.99
N MET A 437 13.11 21.27 -11.24
CA MET A 437 13.77 20.11 -10.66
C MET A 437 14.21 19.08 -11.72
N PHE A 438 13.52 19.03 -12.86
CA PHE A 438 13.81 18.14 -13.97
C PHE A 438 14.80 18.75 -14.98
N ASN A 439 15.46 19.86 -14.65
CA ASN A 439 16.35 20.55 -15.58
C ASN A 439 17.71 19.85 -15.69
N THR A 440 18.15 19.59 -16.93
CA THR A 440 19.39 18.83 -17.21
C THR A 440 20.66 19.69 -17.28
N LYS A 441 20.59 21.01 -17.07
CA LYS A 441 21.76 21.90 -17.25
C LYS A 441 23.01 21.51 -16.45
N ASN A 442 22.84 21.06 -15.21
CA ASN A 442 23.94 20.76 -14.30
C ASN A 442 24.20 19.25 -14.14
N ILE A 443 23.41 18.38 -14.80
CA ILE A 443 23.40 16.95 -14.51
C ILE A 443 24.76 16.28 -14.72
N ALA A 444 25.50 16.68 -15.77
CA ALA A 444 26.84 16.14 -16.02
C ALA A 444 27.82 16.49 -14.89
N GLN A 445 27.76 17.73 -14.38
CA GLN A 445 28.60 18.17 -13.27
C GLN A 445 28.21 17.49 -11.96
N ASP A 446 26.91 17.33 -11.72
CA ASP A 446 26.39 16.69 -10.51
C ASP A 446 26.74 15.21 -10.48
N LEU A 447 26.58 14.50 -11.60
CA LEU A 447 26.96 13.09 -11.71
C LEU A 447 28.48 12.89 -11.60
N ASN A 448 29.31 13.74 -12.20
CA ASN A 448 30.77 13.65 -12.08
C ASN A 448 31.27 13.85 -10.63
N ARG A 449 30.45 14.41 -9.74
CA ARG A 449 30.75 14.52 -8.29
C ARG A 449 30.26 13.32 -7.49
N LEU A 450 29.22 12.63 -7.97
CA LEU A 450 28.56 11.54 -7.26
C LEU A 450 29.10 10.18 -7.67
N VAL A 451 29.40 9.97 -8.95
CA VAL A 451 29.77 8.67 -9.51
C VAL A 451 31.28 8.43 -9.38
N GLU A 452 31.68 7.24 -8.95
CA GLU A 452 33.09 6.84 -8.87
C GLU A 452 33.67 6.53 -10.26
N THR A 453 34.17 7.54 -10.98
CA THR A 453 34.71 7.35 -12.34
C THR A 453 35.92 8.24 -12.65
N GLU A 454 36.90 7.69 -13.36
CA GLU A 454 38.03 8.47 -13.93
C GLU A 454 37.65 9.13 -15.28
N LEU A 455 36.62 8.61 -15.95
CA LEU A 455 36.12 9.09 -17.24
C LEU A 455 34.98 10.09 -17.05
N ASP A 456 34.90 11.07 -17.94
CA ASP A 456 33.79 12.03 -17.98
C ASP A 456 32.49 11.35 -18.42
N ILE A 457 31.42 11.53 -17.65
CA ILE A 457 30.12 10.88 -17.85
C ILE A 457 29.48 11.25 -19.20
N GLN A 458 29.87 12.38 -19.80
CA GLN A 458 29.41 12.75 -21.14
C GLN A 458 29.82 11.74 -22.24
N THR A 459 30.82 10.91 -21.97
CA THR A 459 31.28 9.87 -22.90
C THR A 459 30.49 8.56 -22.81
N TRP A 460 29.60 8.43 -21.82
CA TRP A 460 28.89 7.19 -21.53
C TRP A 460 27.63 7.07 -22.38
N PRO A 461 27.29 5.86 -22.88
CA PRO A 461 26.06 5.64 -23.64
C PRO A 461 24.81 5.93 -22.80
N GLU A 462 24.88 5.73 -21.49
CA GLU A 462 23.83 6.08 -20.53
C GLU A 462 23.44 7.58 -20.59
N TYR A 463 24.40 8.46 -20.88
CA TYR A 463 24.17 9.90 -20.95
C TYR A 463 23.37 10.32 -22.19
N GLU A 464 23.32 9.49 -23.24
CA GLU A 464 22.51 9.76 -24.44
C GLU A 464 20.99 9.69 -24.15
N MET A 465 20.58 9.03 -23.07
CA MET A 465 19.20 8.92 -22.59
C MET A 465 18.72 10.23 -21.94
N LYS A 466 18.44 11.25 -22.76
CA LYS A 466 18.14 12.62 -22.30
C LYS A 466 16.92 12.72 -21.40
N ILE A 467 15.89 11.89 -21.64
CA ILE A 467 14.64 11.93 -20.86
C ILE A 467 14.91 11.30 -19.49
N ALA A 468 15.63 10.17 -19.44
CA ALA A 468 16.06 9.55 -18.20
C ALA A 468 16.98 10.47 -17.37
N MET A 469 17.92 11.18 -18.01
CA MET A 469 18.80 12.15 -17.32
C MET A 469 18.03 13.30 -16.68
N SER A 470 16.93 13.72 -17.27
CA SER A 470 16.03 14.72 -16.72
C SER A 470 15.30 14.22 -15.46
N ALA A 471 14.94 12.93 -15.42
CA ALA A 471 14.44 12.28 -14.21
C ALA A 471 15.55 12.11 -13.14
N THR A 472 16.79 11.81 -13.55
CA THR A 472 17.94 11.72 -12.65
C THR A 472 18.23 13.04 -11.93
N ALA A 473 18.14 14.16 -12.64
CA ALA A 473 18.26 15.49 -12.04
C ALA A 473 17.23 15.71 -10.92
N ALA A 474 16.00 15.23 -11.12
CA ALA A 474 14.97 15.33 -10.10
C ALA A 474 15.27 14.47 -8.87
N ILE A 475 15.75 13.24 -9.04
CA ILE A 475 16.16 12.39 -7.90
C ILE A 475 17.28 13.04 -7.09
N ILE A 476 18.34 13.53 -7.75
CA ILE A 476 19.49 14.14 -7.09
C ILE A 476 19.04 15.34 -6.25
N SER A 477 18.16 16.19 -6.82
CA SER A 477 17.61 17.35 -6.14
C SER A 477 16.63 16.97 -5.01
N TYR A 478 15.85 15.89 -5.15
CA TYR A 478 14.85 15.48 -4.14
C TYR A 478 15.51 14.93 -2.88
N LEU A 479 16.51 14.07 -3.08
CA LEU A 479 17.21 13.39 -2.00
C LEU A 479 18.37 14.23 -1.45
N SER A 480 18.58 15.44 -1.97
CA SER A 480 19.69 16.31 -1.58
C SER A 480 21.04 15.57 -1.59
N LEU A 481 21.28 14.75 -2.63
CA LEU A 481 22.43 13.82 -2.63
C LEU A 481 23.77 14.56 -2.54
N LEU A 482 23.86 15.77 -3.10
CA LEU A 482 25.06 16.60 -3.11
C LEU A 482 25.33 17.31 -1.77
N ASP A 483 24.32 17.44 -0.90
CA ASP A 483 24.46 18.13 0.39
C ASP A 483 25.23 17.28 1.41
N ASP A 484 25.33 15.97 1.16
CA ASP A 484 26.01 15.00 2.01
C ASP A 484 27.38 14.64 1.42
N GLU A 485 28.46 15.05 2.09
CA GLU A 485 29.83 14.76 1.64
C GLU A 485 30.13 13.26 1.52
N SER A 486 29.41 12.39 2.25
CA SER A 486 29.59 10.93 2.18
C SER A 486 29.12 10.30 0.87
N ASN A 487 28.34 11.05 0.07
CA ASN A 487 27.80 10.63 -1.22
C ASN A 487 28.70 10.95 -2.41
N LEU A 488 29.80 11.68 -2.20
CA LEU A 488 30.70 12.06 -3.28
C LEU A 488 31.55 10.86 -3.71
N ASN A 489 31.72 10.66 -5.03
CA ASN A 489 32.45 9.54 -5.65
C ASN A 489 32.07 8.17 -5.09
N ALA A 490 30.78 7.98 -4.82
CA ALA A 490 30.24 6.85 -4.08
C ALA A 490 29.25 6.03 -4.91
N TYR A 491 28.64 6.66 -5.91
CA TYR A 491 27.58 6.08 -6.70
C TYR A 491 28.11 5.36 -7.93
N THR A 492 27.34 4.41 -8.42
CA THR A 492 27.50 3.82 -9.74
C THR A 492 26.25 4.09 -10.57
N LEU A 493 26.42 4.30 -11.86
CA LEU A 493 25.31 4.49 -12.80
C LEU A 493 25.06 3.15 -13.50
N SER A 494 23.82 2.66 -13.47
CA SER A 494 23.45 1.40 -14.12
C SER A 494 22.24 1.58 -15.02
N ASN A 495 22.28 0.98 -16.22
CA ASN A 495 21.13 0.92 -17.11
C ASN A 495 20.26 -0.31 -16.78
N HIS A 496 18.96 -0.09 -16.56
CA HIS A 496 17.99 -1.17 -16.38
C HIS A 496 17.20 -1.42 -17.66
N ASN A 497 17.32 -2.65 -18.18
CA ASN A 497 16.58 -3.10 -19.34
C ASN A 497 15.39 -3.98 -18.94
N LEU A 498 14.18 -3.47 -19.19
CA LEU A 498 12.92 -4.16 -18.93
C LEU A 498 12.80 -5.52 -19.64
N SER A 499 13.49 -5.70 -20.77
CA SER A 499 13.37 -6.91 -21.60
C SER A 499 14.12 -8.12 -21.02
N GLN A 500 14.96 -7.91 -20.00
CA GLN A 500 15.70 -8.99 -19.33
C GLN A 500 14.82 -9.84 -18.42
N TYR A 501 13.69 -9.29 -18.00
CA TYR A 501 12.79 -9.90 -17.02
C TYR A 501 11.37 -10.03 -17.57
N MET A 502 10.64 -11.01 -17.06
CA MET A 502 9.21 -11.18 -17.36
C MET A 502 8.43 -9.94 -16.89
N LYS A 503 7.51 -9.46 -17.73
CA LYS A 503 6.59 -8.38 -17.39
C LYS A 503 5.42 -8.91 -16.56
N LEU A 504 5.13 -8.24 -15.45
CA LEU A 504 4.01 -8.55 -14.55
C LEU A 504 3.20 -7.26 -14.35
N ASP A 505 1.89 -7.34 -14.50
CA ASP A 505 1.00 -6.25 -14.14
C ASP A 505 0.64 -6.31 -12.64
N SER A 506 0.16 -5.19 -12.08
CA SER A 506 -0.26 -5.11 -10.67
C SER A 506 -1.36 -6.15 -10.35
N ALA A 507 -2.20 -6.44 -11.35
CA ALA A 507 -3.25 -7.45 -11.25
C ALA A 507 -2.69 -8.88 -11.15
N ALA A 508 -1.68 -9.27 -11.93
CA ALA A 508 -1.02 -10.58 -11.83
C ALA A 508 -0.31 -10.79 -10.50
N VAL A 509 0.38 -9.78 -9.97
CA VAL A 509 1.03 -9.88 -8.65
C VAL A 509 0.02 -10.20 -7.55
N LYS A 510 -1.15 -9.54 -7.58
CA LYS A 510 -2.26 -9.78 -6.65
C LYS A 510 -2.97 -11.10 -6.95
N ALA A 511 -3.21 -11.43 -8.21
CA ALA A 511 -3.93 -12.63 -8.63
C ALA A 511 -3.20 -13.92 -8.30
N LEU A 512 -1.87 -13.92 -8.48
CA LEU A 512 -0.99 -15.06 -8.20
C LEU A 512 -0.52 -15.10 -6.73
N ASN A 513 -0.98 -14.17 -5.89
CA ASN A 513 -0.57 -14.03 -4.48
C ASN A 513 0.98 -14.10 -4.33
N LEU A 514 1.71 -13.29 -5.11
CA LEU A 514 3.19 -13.36 -5.11
C LEU A 514 3.80 -12.78 -3.82
N THR A 515 3.24 -11.68 -3.32
CA THR A 515 3.74 -10.93 -2.17
C THR A 515 2.69 -10.85 -1.05
N PRO A 516 3.11 -10.79 0.23
CA PRO A 516 2.18 -10.74 1.36
C PRO A 516 1.31 -9.48 1.33
N ALA A 517 0.01 -9.65 1.60
CA ALA A 517 -0.90 -8.53 1.81
C ALA A 517 -0.78 -7.98 3.25
N PRO A 518 -1.06 -6.68 3.51
CA PRO A 518 -0.86 -6.04 4.82
C PRO A 518 -1.58 -6.71 6.02
N ASN A 519 -2.61 -7.52 5.76
CA ASN A 519 -3.47 -8.12 6.78
C ASN A 519 -3.42 -9.67 6.82
N GLU A 520 -2.49 -10.31 6.12
CA GLU A 520 -2.38 -11.78 6.12
C GLU A 520 -1.49 -12.29 7.26
N GLY A 521 -2.09 -13.02 8.22
CA GLY A 521 -1.38 -13.59 9.36
C GLY A 521 -0.59 -14.87 9.07
N ASN A 522 -0.94 -15.63 8.02
CA ASN A 522 -0.30 -16.90 7.70
C ASN A 522 0.75 -16.73 6.59
N LYS A 523 2.02 -16.92 6.94
CA LYS A 523 3.16 -16.69 6.03
C LYS A 523 3.12 -17.60 4.79
N ASN A 524 2.54 -18.79 4.87
CA ASN A 524 2.56 -19.75 3.76
C ASN A 524 1.46 -19.50 2.70
N MET A 525 0.61 -18.48 2.85
CA MET A 525 -0.51 -18.23 1.92
C MET A 525 -0.09 -17.57 0.60
N ASN A 526 1.07 -16.93 0.56
CA ASN A 526 1.65 -16.28 -0.64
C ASN A 526 2.94 -16.99 -1.08
N LEU A 527 3.30 -16.81 -2.35
CA LEU A 527 4.45 -17.49 -2.94
C LEU A 527 5.77 -17.09 -2.25
N TYR A 528 5.95 -15.81 -1.94
CA TYR A 528 7.15 -15.35 -1.23
C TYR A 528 7.30 -16.04 0.13
N GLY A 529 6.27 -16.08 0.96
CA GLY A 529 6.37 -16.67 2.29
C GLY A 529 6.44 -18.19 2.29
N LEU A 530 5.95 -18.85 1.23
CA LEU A 530 6.23 -20.27 0.98
C LEU A 530 7.71 -20.48 0.61
N LEU A 531 8.20 -19.73 -0.39
CA LEU A 531 9.55 -19.85 -0.95
C LEU A 531 10.66 -19.34 -0.01
N ASN A 532 10.32 -18.48 0.95
CA ASN A 532 11.28 -17.86 1.85
C ASN A 532 11.57 -18.73 3.08
N ARG A 533 12.57 -19.61 2.94
CA ARG A 533 13.27 -20.34 4.01
C ARG A 533 14.74 -19.91 4.10
N CYS A 534 15.06 -18.74 3.56
CA CYS A 534 16.37 -18.13 3.67
C CYS A 534 16.72 -17.89 5.14
N GLN A 535 17.98 -18.12 5.49
CA GLN A 535 18.49 -17.97 6.86
C GLN A 535 19.07 -16.58 7.12
N THR A 536 19.35 -15.83 6.05
CA THR A 536 19.89 -14.47 6.11
C THR A 536 18.88 -13.46 5.59
N SER A 537 18.92 -12.25 6.14
CA SER A 537 18.06 -11.15 5.70
C SER A 537 18.39 -10.73 4.25
N GLN A 538 19.67 -10.80 3.84
CA GLN A 538 20.05 -10.53 2.44
C GLN A 538 19.49 -11.57 1.46
N GLY A 539 19.47 -12.85 1.82
CA GLY A 539 18.82 -13.90 1.00
C GLY A 539 17.31 -13.69 0.89
N SER A 540 16.64 -13.34 1.99
CA SER A 540 15.20 -13.01 2.01
C SER A 540 14.84 -11.84 1.08
N ARG A 541 15.70 -10.81 1.02
CA ARG A 541 15.52 -9.66 0.12
C ARG A 541 15.77 -10.03 -1.35
N LEU A 542 16.82 -10.79 -1.61
CA LEU A 542 17.16 -11.25 -2.96
C LEU A 542 16.06 -12.15 -3.54
N LEU A 543 15.49 -13.05 -2.72
CA LEU A 543 14.37 -13.88 -3.13
C LEU A 543 13.15 -13.04 -3.55
N LEU A 544 12.81 -12.03 -2.76
CA LEU A 544 11.70 -11.13 -3.09
C LEU A 544 11.95 -10.41 -4.43
N GLN A 545 13.21 -10.02 -4.67
CA GLN A 545 13.63 -9.43 -5.94
C GLN A 545 13.47 -10.45 -7.09
N TRP A 546 13.94 -11.69 -6.93
CA TRP A 546 13.84 -12.71 -7.98
C TRP A 546 12.39 -13.06 -8.33
N ILE A 547 11.47 -13.09 -7.34
CA ILE A 547 10.05 -13.32 -7.60
C ILE A 547 9.44 -12.22 -8.48
N LYS A 548 9.89 -10.97 -8.30
CA LYS A 548 9.43 -9.82 -9.09
C LYS A 548 10.16 -9.68 -10.42
N GLN A 549 11.32 -10.30 -10.54
CA GLN A 549 12.20 -10.26 -11.71
C GLN A 549 12.50 -11.68 -12.24
N PRO A 550 11.49 -12.44 -12.71
CA PRO A 550 11.75 -13.73 -13.37
C PRO A 550 12.59 -13.53 -14.62
N LEU A 551 13.54 -14.42 -14.88
CA LEU A 551 14.51 -14.26 -15.96
C LEU A 551 13.90 -14.60 -17.33
N MET A 552 14.44 -13.98 -18.37
CA MET A 552 14.15 -14.31 -19.78
C MET A 552 15.23 -15.16 -20.46
N ASN A 553 16.45 -15.18 -19.93
CA ASN A 553 17.55 -15.95 -20.50
C ASN A 553 17.55 -17.41 -19.98
N ILE A 554 17.39 -18.39 -20.88
CA ILE A 554 17.40 -19.82 -20.53
C ILE A 554 18.69 -20.24 -19.85
N GLU A 555 19.85 -19.76 -20.30
CA GLU A 555 21.14 -20.20 -19.77
C GLU A 555 21.28 -19.81 -18.29
N ASP A 556 20.87 -18.59 -17.95
CA ASP A 556 20.87 -18.11 -16.56
C ASP A 556 19.88 -18.88 -15.69
N ILE A 557 18.70 -19.22 -16.23
CA ILE A 557 17.71 -20.03 -15.50
C ILE A 557 18.22 -21.45 -15.27
N LYS A 558 18.79 -22.10 -16.30
CA LYS A 558 19.37 -23.44 -16.18
C LYS A 558 20.51 -23.46 -15.17
N LYS A 559 21.38 -22.46 -15.21
CA LYS A 559 22.46 -22.30 -14.22
C LYS A 559 21.92 -22.23 -12.79
N ARG A 560 20.82 -21.49 -12.54
CA ARG A 560 20.15 -21.47 -11.22
C ARG A 560 19.60 -22.84 -10.86
N GLN A 561 18.94 -23.53 -11.79
CA GLN A 561 18.42 -24.88 -11.59
C GLN A 561 19.53 -25.89 -11.28
N ASP A 562 20.71 -25.78 -11.91
CA ASP A 562 21.85 -26.66 -11.67
C ASP A 562 22.39 -26.51 -10.24
N PHE A 563 22.46 -25.27 -9.71
CA PHE A 563 22.80 -25.04 -8.30
C PHE A 563 21.77 -25.65 -7.34
N VAL A 564 20.48 -25.49 -7.65
CA VAL A 564 19.39 -26.07 -6.84
C VAL A 564 19.47 -27.59 -6.87
N GLU A 565 19.70 -28.20 -8.04
CA GLU A 565 19.80 -29.65 -8.20
C GLU A 565 20.98 -30.24 -7.42
N ALA A 566 22.14 -29.57 -7.43
CA ALA A 566 23.30 -29.96 -6.62
C ALA A 566 22.94 -30.05 -5.12
N LEU A 567 22.22 -29.06 -4.61
CA LEU A 567 21.79 -28.98 -3.21
C LEU A 567 20.60 -29.90 -2.89
N VAL A 568 19.78 -30.26 -3.88
CA VAL A 568 18.72 -31.26 -3.73
C VAL A 568 19.34 -32.65 -3.58
N ASN A 569 20.32 -32.98 -4.44
CA ASN A 569 20.99 -34.28 -4.47
C ASN A 569 21.85 -34.53 -3.21
N ASP A 570 22.51 -33.51 -2.65
CA ASP A 570 23.29 -33.63 -1.42
C ASP A 570 22.52 -33.11 -0.18
N SER A 571 21.92 -34.05 0.55
CA SER A 571 21.18 -33.72 1.78
C SER A 571 22.06 -33.27 2.95
N SER A 572 23.29 -33.76 3.04
CA SER A 572 24.24 -33.36 4.10
C SER A 572 24.63 -31.90 3.92
N LEU A 573 25.13 -31.55 2.73
CA LEU A 573 25.55 -30.19 2.41
C LEU A 573 24.41 -29.19 2.63
N ARG A 574 23.20 -29.51 2.15
CA ARG A 574 22.04 -28.65 2.32
C ARG A 574 21.70 -28.40 3.80
N GLN A 575 21.73 -29.44 4.63
CA GLN A 575 21.46 -29.30 6.06
C GLN A 575 22.54 -28.48 6.75
N ASP A 576 23.83 -28.77 6.50
CA ASP A 576 24.95 -28.03 7.08
C ASP A 576 24.89 -26.52 6.72
N LEU A 577 24.58 -26.20 5.46
CA LEU A 577 24.41 -24.82 5.02
C LEU A 577 23.19 -24.15 5.69
N HIS A 578 22.03 -24.81 5.67
CA HIS A 578 20.77 -24.25 6.15
C HIS A 578 20.66 -24.15 7.68
N SER A 579 21.02 -25.19 8.44
CA SER A 579 20.82 -25.19 9.89
C SER A 579 21.97 -24.54 10.66
N ASP A 580 23.20 -24.63 10.15
CA ASP A 580 24.41 -24.41 10.96
C ASP A 580 25.29 -23.25 10.48
N ILE A 581 25.50 -23.11 9.18
CA ILE A 581 26.45 -22.12 8.63
C ILE A 581 25.76 -20.79 8.32
N LEU A 582 24.72 -20.77 7.49
CA LEU A 582 24.12 -19.52 6.99
C LEU A 582 23.51 -18.65 8.09
N LYS A 583 22.93 -19.27 9.14
CA LYS A 583 22.37 -18.55 10.30
C LYS A 583 23.38 -17.71 11.08
N LYS A 584 24.68 -18.01 10.95
CA LYS A 584 25.75 -17.29 11.65
C LYS A 584 26.13 -15.99 10.93
N PHE A 585 25.70 -15.80 9.68
CA PHE A 585 25.98 -14.57 8.94
C PHE A 585 25.00 -13.47 9.37
N PRO A 586 25.48 -12.34 9.90
CA PRO A 586 24.66 -11.15 10.09
C PRO A 586 24.33 -10.50 8.74
N ASP A 587 23.43 -9.51 8.78
CA ASP A 587 23.13 -8.65 7.63
C ASP A 587 24.34 -7.77 7.28
N LEU A 588 25.17 -8.26 6.37
CA LEU A 588 26.42 -7.61 5.93
C LEU A 588 26.16 -6.25 5.29
N HIS A 589 25.08 -6.16 4.52
CA HIS A 589 24.65 -4.93 3.89
C HIS A 589 24.36 -3.85 4.94
N ARG A 590 23.59 -4.19 5.98
CA ARG A 590 23.25 -3.25 7.07
C ARG A 590 24.47 -2.86 7.90
N LEU A 591 25.38 -3.80 8.18
CA LEU A 591 26.62 -3.50 8.89
C LEU A 591 27.46 -2.49 8.12
N GLY A 592 27.64 -2.73 6.82
CA GLY A 592 28.34 -1.84 5.91
C GLY A 592 27.95 -0.39 5.97
N LYS A 593 26.65 -0.17 5.93
CA LYS A 593 26.06 1.16 5.99
C LYS A 593 26.38 1.90 7.27
N LYS A 594 26.43 1.21 8.42
CA LYS A 594 26.85 1.83 9.68
C LYS A 594 28.30 2.31 9.62
N PHE A 595 29.17 1.53 8.97
CA PHE A 595 30.57 1.90 8.76
C PHE A 595 30.69 3.11 7.84
N GLN A 596 30.00 3.11 6.69
CA GLN A 596 29.99 4.23 5.75
C GLN A 596 29.48 5.54 6.38
N ARG A 597 28.46 5.47 7.26
CA ARG A 597 27.90 6.63 7.97
C ARG A 597 28.75 7.10 9.16
N GLY A 598 29.86 6.44 9.48
CA GLY A 598 30.70 6.77 10.63
C GLY A 598 30.03 6.56 12.00
N LYS A 599 28.96 5.75 12.06
CA LYS A 599 28.19 5.45 13.28
C LYS A 599 28.39 4.03 13.80
N ALA A 600 29.27 3.25 13.17
CA ALA A 600 29.61 1.92 13.63
C ALA A 600 30.24 1.93 15.03
N LEU A 601 29.96 0.89 15.80
CA LEU A 601 30.53 0.67 17.12
C LEU A 601 31.56 -0.47 17.08
N LEU A 602 32.36 -0.61 18.13
CA LEU A 602 33.32 -1.72 18.25
C LEU A 602 32.63 -3.09 18.23
N GLN A 603 31.38 -3.17 18.71
CA GLN A 603 30.53 -4.35 18.56
C GLN A 603 30.29 -4.73 17.09
N ASP A 604 30.09 -3.75 16.21
CA ASP A 604 29.86 -4.00 14.79
C ASP A 604 31.14 -4.54 14.12
N VAL A 605 32.33 -4.10 14.56
CA VAL A 605 33.63 -4.67 14.12
C VAL A 605 33.72 -6.15 14.50
N LEU A 606 33.31 -6.52 15.72
CA LEU A 606 33.29 -7.92 16.13
C LEU A 606 32.27 -8.78 15.35
N ARG A 607 31.13 -8.20 14.93
CA ARG A 607 30.20 -8.91 14.03
C ARG A 607 30.83 -9.19 12.66
N VAL A 608 31.59 -8.25 12.11
CA VAL A 608 32.36 -8.49 10.88
C VAL A 608 33.44 -9.55 11.12
N TYR A 609 34.13 -9.52 12.26
CA TYR A 609 35.09 -10.56 12.61
C TYR A 609 34.46 -11.96 12.69
N GLN A 610 33.26 -12.09 13.25
CA GLN A 610 32.51 -13.36 13.28
C GLN A 610 32.23 -13.91 11.87
N VAL A 611 31.94 -13.04 10.89
CA VAL A 611 31.77 -13.42 9.48
C VAL A 611 33.04 -14.05 8.93
N VAL A 612 34.19 -13.43 9.20
CA VAL A 612 35.51 -13.91 8.73
C VAL A 612 35.85 -15.27 9.35
N LEU A 613 35.41 -15.54 10.58
CA LEU A 613 35.61 -16.84 11.22
C LEU A 613 34.74 -17.97 10.63
N VAL A 614 33.54 -17.64 10.12
CA VAL A 614 32.60 -18.64 9.55
C VAL A 614 32.93 -18.97 8.10
N LEU A 615 33.51 -18.02 7.36
CA LEU A 615 33.79 -18.18 5.92
C LEU A 615 34.65 -19.40 5.57
N PRO A 616 35.71 -19.78 6.32
CA PRO A 616 36.46 -21.01 6.07
C PRO A 616 35.60 -22.28 6.18
N SER A 617 34.73 -22.37 7.19
CA SER A 617 33.82 -23.51 7.35
C SER A 617 32.82 -23.62 6.20
N LEU A 618 32.34 -22.49 5.66
CA LEU A 618 31.50 -22.46 4.47
C LEU A 618 32.25 -23.02 3.24
N ILE A 619 33.51 -22.62 3.07
CA ILE A 619 34.35 -23.10 1.95
C ILE A 619 34.62 -24.60 2.08
N GLU A 620 34.91 -25.10 3.29
CA GLU A 620 35.13 -26.53 3.54
C GLU A 620 33.87 -27.36 3.26
N ALA A 621 32.69 -26.91 3.70
CA ALA A 621 31.44 -27.58 3.39
C ALA A 621 31.20 -27.67 1.87
N LEU A 622 31.38 -26.57 1.14
CA LEU A 622 31.21 -26.56 -0.32
C LEU A 622 32.24 -27.42 -1.06
N LYS A 623 33.48 -27.50 -0.56
CA LYS A 623 34.52 -28.40 -1.11
C LYS A 623 34.22 -29.87 -0.88
N GLY A 624 33.41 -30.21 0.12
CA GLY A 624 32.98 -31.58 0.41
C GLY A 624 32.01 -32.17 -0.61
N TYR A 625 31.50 -31.37 -1.55
CA TYR A 625 30.57 -31.83 -2.58
C TYR A 625 31.30 -32.57 -3.72
N GLU A 626 30.98 -33.84 -3.91
CA GLU A 626 31.58 -34.72 -4.93
C GLU A 626 30.66 -35.03 -6.14
N GLY A 627 29.57 -34.28 -6.32
CA GLY A 627 28.59 -34.54 -7.39
C GLY A 627 28.93 -33.93 -8.76
N ASP A 628 28.05 -34.17 -9.74
CA ASP A 628 28.22 -33.77 -11.15
C ASP A 628 28.38 -32.25 -11.36
N PHE A 629 27.85 -31.44 -10.45
CA PHE A 629 27.91 -29.97 -10.48
C PHE A 629 29.10 -29.37 -9.72
N SER A 630 30.10 -30.17 -9.35
CA SER A 630 31.23 -29.74 -8.53
C SER A 630 32.06 -28.60 -9.17
N GLU A 631 32.29 -28.65 -10.48
CA GLU A 631 32.98 -27.57 -11.20
C GLU A 631 32.20 -26.26 -11.14
N LEU A 632 30.88 -26.31 -11.31
CA LEU A 632 29.99 -25.15 -11.27
C LEU A 632 29.95 -24.50 -9.86
N ILE A 633 29.94 -25.30 -8.79
CA ILE A 633 30.07 -24.80 -7.41
C ILE A 633 31.46 -24.19 -7.18
N ASN A 634 32.50 -24.82 -7.72
CA ASN A 634 33.87 -24.35 -7.56
C ASN A 634 34.08 -22.97 -8.21
N GLU A 635 33.65 -22.81 -9.45
CA GLU A 635 33.77 -21.53 -10.18
C GLU A 635 32.78 -20.47 -9.71
N GLY A 636 31.56 -20.88 -9.37
CA GLY A 636 30.50 -19.98 -8.91
C GLY A 636 30.79 -19.37 -7.55
N PHE A 637 31.24 -20.20 -6.60
CA PHE A 637 31.31 -19.87 -5.18
C PHE A 637 32.70 -20.08 -4.56
N ILE A 638 33.30 -21.27 -4.65
CA ILE A 638 34.52 -21.61 -3.87
C ILE A 638 35.69 -20.69 -4.20
N LYS A 639 35.99 -20.47 -5.49
CA LYS A 639 37.08 -19.57 -5.92
C LYS A 639 36.89 -18.16 -5.36
N LYS A 640 35.70 -17.59 -5.54
CA LYS A 640 35.37 -16.23 -5.08
C LYS A 640 35.40 -16.09 -3.56
N PHE A 641 34.81 -17.05 -2.84
CA PHE A 641 34.87 -17.05 -1.37
C PHE A 641 36.30 -17.17 -0.85
N SER A 642 37.15 -17.96 -1.52
CA SER A 642 38.57 -18.09 -1.15
C SER A 642 39.35 -16.79 -1.37
N GLU A 643 39.09 -16.08 -2.47
CA GLU A 643 39.68 -14.75 -2.75
C GLU A 643 39.28 -13.70 -1.70
N TYR A 644 37.99 -13.67 -1.32
CA TYR A 644 37.51 -12.77 -0.27
C TYR A 644 38.01 -13.15 1.12
N ALA A 645 38.10 -14.44 1.44
CA ALA A 645 38.66 -14.92 2.70
C ALA A 645 40.13 -14.50 2.87
N ALA A 646 40.94 -14.65 1.83
CA ALA A 646 42.35 -14.22 1.83
C ALA A 646 42.46 -12.70 2.03
N SER A 647 41.60 -11.92 1.39
CA SER A 647 41.59 -10.46 1.51
C SER A 647 41.21 -9.97 2.92
N LEU A 648 40.41 -10.76 3.66
CA LEU A 648 39.94 -10.44 5.02
C LEU A 648 40.86 -10.97 6.13
N GLU A 649 41.93 -11.69 5.79
CA GLU A 649 42.86 -12.25 6.80
C GLU A 649 43.57 -11.16 7.62
N ASN A 650 43.93 -10.05 6.98
CA ASN A 650 44.52 -8.90 7.67
C ASN A 650 43.56 -8.28 8.68
N LEU A 651 42.26 -8.24 8.36
CA LEU A 651 41.21 -7.76 9.27
C LEU A 651 41.11 -8.67 10.50
N LYS A 652 41.14 -10.00 10.28
CA LYS A 652 41.15 -10.99 11.38
C LYS A 652 42.31 -10.75 12.35
N ASN A 653 43.53 -10.63 11.82
CA ASN A 653 44.74 -10.42 12.61
C ASN A 653 44.70 -9.08 13.38
N MET A 654 44.18 -8.03 12.74
CA MET A 654 44.00 -6.73 13.39
C MET A 654 43.04 -6.82 14.60
N VAL A 655 41.88 -7.47 14.45
CA VAL A 655 40.89 -7.56 15.54
C VAL A 655 41.44 -8.41 16.71
N GLU A 656 42.09 -9.52 16.42
CA GLU A 656 42.66 -10.41 17.46
C GLU A 656 43.77 -9.74 18.27
N THR A 657 44.53 -8.83 17.66
CA THR A 657 45.60 -8.09 18.35
C THR A 657 45.09 -6.86 19.11
N THR A 658 44.03 -6.21 18.63
CA THR A 658 43.54 -4.93 19.16
C THR A 658 42.41 -5.07 20.18
N VAL A 659 41.43 -5.94 19.95
CA VAL A 659 40.18 -6.00 20.73
C VAL A 659 40.25 -7.07 21.82
N ASP A 660 39.75 -6.77 23.02
CA ASP A 660 39.68 -7.74 24.11
C ASP A 660 38.47 -8.68 23.92
N LEU A 661 38.73 -9.83 23.30
CA LEU A 661 37.70 -10.84 23.02
C LEU A 661 37.08 -11.43 24.29
N ARG A 662 37.80 -11.48 25.43
CA ARG A 662 37.26 -12.04 26.68
C ARG A 662 36.28 -11.08 27.33
N ALA A 663 36.54 -9.78 27.25
CA ALA A 663 35.60 -8.76 27.70
C ALA A 663 34.34 -8.78 26.81
N ALA A 664 34.50 -9.02 25.50
CA ALA A 664 33.39 -9.07 24.56
C ALA A 664 32.37 -10.19 24.87
N ASP A 665 32.82 -11.34 25.39
CA ASP A 665 31.93 -12.43 25.85
C ASP A 665 30.99 -11.97 26.99
N ASN A 666 31.45 -11.03 27.83
CA ASN A 666 30.67 -10.39 28.88
C ASN A 666 29.87 -9.16 28.38
N HIS A 667 29.74 -8.98 27.07
CA HIS A 667 29.11 -7.82 26.42
C HIS A 667 29.84 -6.49 26.66
N GLU A 668 31.13 -6.54 27.00
CA GLU A 668 32.00 -5.36 27.15
C GLU A 668 32.97 -5.24 25.97
N TYR A 669 32.77 -4.23 25.12
CA TYR A 669 33.57 -4.03 23.92
C TYR A 669 34.71 -3.06 24.20
N LEU A 670 35.90 -3.59 24.49
CA LEU A 670 37.07 -2.82 24.92
C LEU A 670 38.30 -3.10 24.05
N ILE A 671 39.20 -2.12 23.99
CA ILE A 671 40.53 -2.28 23.37
C ILE A 671 41.48 -2.90 24.40
N LYS A 672 42.34 -3.83 23.96
CA LYS A 672 43.38 -4.42 24.80
C LYS A 672 44.33 -3.32 25.27
N ALA A 673 44.53 -3.23 26.59
CA ALA A 673 45.43 -2.23 27.16
C ALA A 673 46.89 -2.41 26.70
N ASP A 674 47.30 -3.63 26.36
CA ASP A 674 48.64 -3.94 25.86
C ASP A 674 48.90 -3.52 24.41
N PHE A 675 47.86 -3.09 23.68
CA PHE A 675 48.00 -2.71 22.27
C PHE A 675 48.73 -1.37 22.09
N HIS A 676 48.51 -0.41 22.98
CA HIS A 676 49.06 0.93 22.88
C HIS A 676 49.75 1.35 24.19
N ASP A 677 50.99 1.82 24.11
CA ASP A 677 51.81 2.17 25.28
C ASP A 677 51.12 3.20 26.19
N GLY A 678 50.42 4.18 25.61
CA GLY A 678 49.65 5.17 26.37
C GLY A 678 48.47 4.58 27.15
N LEU A 679 47.78 3.56 26.59
CA LEU A 679 46.69 2.88 27.31
C LEU A 679 47.25 2.04 28.45
N LYS A 680 48.38 1.36 28.20
CA LYS A 680 49.08 0.56 29.20
C LYS A 680 49.55 1.41 30.37
N GLU A 681 50.14 2.57 30.10
CA GLU A 681 50.59 3.51 31.13
C GLU A 681 49.42 4.05 31.95
N LEU A 682 48.36 4.52 31.28
CA LEU A 682 47.15 5.03 31.96
C LEU A 682 46.47 3.95 32.79
N LYS A 683 46.37 2.72 32.30
CA LYS A 683 45.82 1.59 33.05
C LYS A 683 46.68 1.26 34.27
N GLY A 684 48.00 1.22 34.12
CA GLY A 684 48.92 1.03 35.24
C GLY A 684 48.80 2.12 36.32
N ARG A 685 48.65 3.39 35.92
CA ARG A 685 48.39 4.51 36.85
C ARG A 685 47.03 4.38 37.54
N MET A 686 45.99 4.03 36.78
CA MET A 686 44.64 3.83 37.30
C MET A 686 44.60 2.69 38.33
N ASP A 687 45.24 1.55 38.04
CA ASP A 687 45.35 0.41 38.94
C ASP A 687 46.14 0.78 40.21
N ALA A 688 47.20 1.58 40.07
CA ALA A 688 47.99 2.07 41.21
C ALA A 688 47.20 3.02 42.14
N VAL A 689 46.33 3.88 41.59
CA VAL A 689 45.42 4.74 42.37
C VAL A 689 44.29 3.90 42.99
N PHE A 690 43.73 2.95 42.24
CA PHE A 690 42.69 2.05 42.74
C PHE A 690 43.17 1.21 43.93
N ALA A 691 44.40 0.69 43.85
CA ALA A 691 45.04 -0.05 44.93
C ALA A 691 45.21 0.79 46.23
N GLN A 692 45.16 2.13 46.15
CA GLN A 692 45.21 3.03 47.31
C GLN A 692 43.82 3.36 47.89
N LEU A 693 42.75 3.27 47.10
CA LEU A 693 41.38 3.58 47.54
C LEU A 693 40.88 2.63 48.63
N GLU A 694 41.08 1.32 48.45
CA GLU A 694 40.59 0.31 49.40
C GLU A 694 41.34 0.36 50.75
N PRO A 695 42.68 0.49 50.80
CA PRO A 695 43.40 0.73 52.05
C PRO A 695 42.96 2.01 52.78
N GLU A 696 42.69 3.11 52.07
CA GLU A 696 42.16 4.33 52.68
C GLU A 696 40.75 4.13 53.25
N ALA A 697 39.88 3.41 52.54
CA ALA A 697 38.57 3.00 53.07
C ALA A 697 38.70 2.14 54.34
N ARG A 698 39.64 1.19 54.37
CA ARG A 698 39.93 0.35 55.55
C ARG A 698 40.51 1.16 56.72
N LYS A 699 41.35 2.17 56.47
CA LYS A 699 41.83 3.09 57.52
C LYS A 699 40.66 3.82 58.18
N VAL A 700 39.68 4.27 57.41
CA VAL A 700 38.46 4.89 57.95
C VAL A 700 37.65 3.89 58.77
N ALA A 701 37.49 2.66 58.29
CA ALA A 701 36.80 1.60 59.03
C ALA A 701 37.43 1.29 60.40
N ASN A 702 38.77 1.18 60.43
CA ASN A 702 39.54 0.94 61.66
C ASN A 702 39.43 2.12 62.64
N ARG A 703 39.47 3.36 62.14
CA ARG A 703 39.30 4.57 62.98
C ARG A 703 37.89 4.66 63.57
N LEU A 704 36.88 4.24 62.81
CA LEU A 704 35.48 4.23 63.26
C LEU A 704 35.12 2.97 64.08
N GLY A 705 36.00 1.97 64.14
CA GLY A 705 35.74 0.70 64.84
C GLY A 705 34.62 -0.13 64.23
N VAL A 706 34.41 -0.02 62.91
CA VAL A 706 33.31 -0.69 62.18
C VAL A 706 33.81 -1.71 61.18
N GLU A 707 33.11 -2.83 61.06
CA GLU A 707 33.42 -3.86 60.05
C GLU A 707 33.08 -3.38 58.63
N MET A 708 34.04 -3.51 57.72
CA MET A 708 33.87 -3.31 56.28
C MET A 708 32.83 -4.29 55.70
N ASP A 709 32.14 -3.87 54.64
CA ASP A 709 31.13 -4.59 53.84
C ASP A 709 29.82 -5.00 54.55
N LYS A 710 29.84 -5.12 55.88
CA LYS A 710 28.63 -5.28 56.70
C LYS A 710 28.05 -3.94 57.15
N LYS A 711 28.87 -3.10 57.77
CA LYS A 711 28.43 -1.86 58.45
C LYS A 711 28.84 -0.61 57.68
N LEU A 712 30.04 -0.61 57.10
CA LEU A 712 30.57 0.43 56.23
C LEU A 712 30.77 -0.16 54.83
N LYS A 713 30.03 0.34 53.84
CA LYS A 713 30.10 -0.12 52.46
C LYS A 713 30.89 0.86 51.61
N PHE A 714 31.80 0.33 50.79
CA PHE A 714 32.53 1.09 49.79
C PHE A 714 31.76 1.05 48.47
N GLU A 715 31.31 2.20 47.98
CA GLU A 715 30.38 2.30 46.85
C GLU A 715 30.90 3.32 45.83
N ASN A 716 30.65 3.07 44.55
CA ASN A 716 30.89 4.02 43.48
C ASN A 716 29.55 4.54 42.94
N ASN A 717 29.44 5.84 42.73
CA ASN A 717 28.27 6.49 42.15
C ASN A 717 28.70 7.54 41.12
N SER A 718 27.94 7.71 40.04
CA SER A 718 28.27 8.64 38.94
C SER A 718 28.41 10.09 39.40
N GLN A 719 27.67 10.50 40.44
CA GLN A 719 27.69 11.88 40.94
C GLN A 719 28.83 12.17 41.94
N PHE A 720 29.22 11.18 42.76
CA PHE A 720 30.13 11.39 43.88
C PHE A 720 31.41 10.56 43.82
N GLY A 721 31.54 9.69 42.82
CA GLY A 721 32.63 8.73 42.70
C GLY A 721 32.63 7.70 43.84
N TYR A 722 33.83 7.25 44.20
CA TYR A 722 34.06 6.33 45.30
C TYR A 722 33.84 7.02 46.64
N HIS A 723 32.89 6.50 47.42
CA HIS A 723 32.50 7.03 48.71
C HIS A 723 32.11 5.91 49.67
N LEU A 724 31.89 6.28 50.93
CA LEU A 724 31.55 5.34 51.99
C LEU A 724 30.09 5.52 52.41
N ARG A 725 29.37 4.41 52.57
CA ARG A 725 28.01 4.39 53.10
C ARG A 725 27.98 3.66 54.44
N LEU A 726 27.53 4.36 55.49
CA LEU A 726 27.32 3.77 56.80
C LEU A 726 25.87 3.30 56.96
N SER A 727 25.67 2.03 57.31
CA SER A 727 24.35 1.41 57.44
C SER A 727 23.56 1.92 58.65
N ARG A 728 22.23 2.04 58.47
CA ARG A 728 21.30 2.56 59.48
C ARG A 728 21.20 1.72 60.76
N THR A 729 21.54 0.43 60.74
CA THR A 729 21.50 -0.45 61.94
C THR A 729 22.54 -0.05 63.00
N VAL A 730 23.61 0.65 62.59
CA VAL A 730 24.64 1.19 63.48
C VAL A 730 24.25 2.58 64.02
N ASN A 731 23.26 3.25 63.41
CA ASN A 731 22.83 4.59 63.81
C ASN A 731 22.23 4.66 65.23
N CYS A 732 21.72 3.58 65.84
CA CYS A 732 21.11 3.72 67.17
C CYS A 732 22.12 3.87 68.33
N VAL A 733 23.34 3.32 68.19
CA VAL A 733 24.38 3.41 69.25
C VAL A 733 25.34 4.55 68.95
N LEU A 734 25.72 4.75 67.68
CA LEU A 734 26.58 5.87 67.27
C LEU A 734 25.86 7.21 67.15
N MET A 735 24.52 7.33 67.25
CA MET A 735 23.87 8.66 67.23
C MET A 735 24.06 9.49 68.51
N LYS A 736 24.37 8.87 69.65
CA LYS A 736 24.91 9.63 70.81
C LYS A 736 26.33 10.17 70.52
N ASP A 737 27.04 9.53 69.60
CA ASP A 737 28.35 9.90 69.08
C ASP A 737 28.32 10.58 67.70
N ALA A 738 27.16 10.80 67.06
CA ALA A 738 27.07 11.35 65.69
C ALA A 738 27.39 12.86 65.65
N ALA A 739 27.49 13.48 66.83
CA ALA A 739 28.20 14.73 67.03
C ALA A 739 29.69 14.64 66.59
N LYS A 740 30.29 13.44 66.51
CA LYS A 740 31.64 13.22 65.98
C LYS A 740 31.69 13.37 64.46
N ILE A 741 30.76 12.83 63.66
CA ILE A 741 30.81 13.03 62.18
C ILE A 741 30.36 14.46 61.81
N ARG A 742 29.34 15.02 62.49
CA ARG A 742 28.87 16.40 62.26
C ARG A 742 29.79 17.48 62.87
N GLY A 743 30.88 17.09 63.55
CA GLY A 743 31.83 17.99 64.21
C GLY A 743 33.31 17.76 63.87
N ILE A 744 33.65 16.67 63.17
CA ILE A 744 35.02 16.37 62.72
C ILE A 744 35.18 16.94 61.30
N LYS A 745 36.06 17.95 61.15
CA LYS A 745 36.39 18.60 59.86
C LYS A 745 36.89 17.65 58.77
N GLU A 746 37.28 16.43 59.11
CA GLU A 746 37.90 15.44 58.21
C GLU A 746 36.88 14.63 57.38
N TYR A 747 35.61 14.54 57.81
CA TYR A 747 34.53 13.79 57.13
C TYR A 747 33.51 14.72 56.48
N ILE A 748 33.24 14.51 55.20
CA ILE A 748 32.33 15.32 54.38
C ILE A 748 31.07 14.51 54.09
N GLU A 749 29.93 14.90 54.66
CA GLU A 749 28.63 14.28 54.36
C GLU A 749 28.20 14.64 52.93
N LEU A 750 27.83 13.63 52.14
CA LEU A 750 27.37 13.80 50.76
C LEU A 750 25.85 13.79 50.69
N ARG A 751 25.23 12.70 51.19
CA ARG A 751 23.79 12.49 51.12
C ARG A 751 23.31 11.51 52.18
N THR A 752 22.14 11.77 52.77
CA THR A 752 21.44 10.80 53.62
C THR A 752 20.37 10.07 52.79
N VAL A 753 20.43 8.73 52.74
CA VAL A 753 19.46 7.85 52.06
C VAL A 753 18.73 6.96 53.07
N LYS A 754 17.58 6.36 52.71
CA LYS A 754 16.81 5.50 53.62
C LYS A 754 17.65 4.38 54.26
N ALA A 755 18.63 3.86 53.51
CA ALA A 755 19.51 2.77 53.91
C ALA A 755 20.75 3.20 54.74
N GLY A 756 21.06 4.50 54.86
CA GLY A 756 22.30 4.94 55.53
C GLY A 756 22.74 6.37 55.18
N VAL A 757 23.87 6.80 55.73
CA VAL A 757 24.51 8.09 55.42
C VAL A 757 25.72 7.86 54.51
N GLN A 758 25.77 8.56 53.38
CA GLN A 758 26.91 8.57 52.45
C GLN A 758 27.84 9.73 52.78
N PHE A 759 29.12 9.47 52.93
CA PHE A 759 30.15 10.44 53.27
C PHE A 759 31.49 10.09 52.61
N THR A 760 32.41 11.05 52.57
CA THR A 760 33.78 10.88 52.06
C THR A 760 34.80 11.58 52.96
N THR A 761 36.09 11.33 52.76
CA THR A 761 37.20 12.07 53.40
C THR A 761 37.94 12.90 52.36
N VAL A 762 38.72 13.89 52.77
CA VAL A 762 39.54 14.69 51.83
C VAL A 762 40.51 13.80 51.04
N ALA A 763 41.13 12.81 51.69
CA ALA A 763 42.04 11.87 51.04
C ALA A 763 41.32 10.94 50.05
N LEU A 764 40.17 10.37 50.45
CA LEU A 764 39.39 9.47 49.59
C LEU A 764 38.79 10.22 48.41
N ARG A 765 38.30 11.46 48.63
CA ARG A 765 37.80 12.33 47.59
C ARG A 765 38.88 12.66 46.57
N ARG A 766 40.10 13.02 47.00
CA ARG A 766 41.22 13.29 46.09
C ARG A 766 41.57 12.07 45.25
N LEU A 767 41.73 10.90 45.87
CA LEU A 767 42.01 9.65 45.13
C LEU A 767 40.86 9.28 44.18
N SER A 768 39.61 9.55 44.56
CA SER A 768 38.45 9.31 43.70
C SER A 768 38.38 10.30 42.53
N GLU A 769 38.74 11.57 42.74
CA GLU A 769 38.84 12.59 41.69
C GLU A 769 39.98 12.22 40.73
N ASP A 770 41.16 11.89 41.25
CA ASP A 770 42.33 11.44 40.47
C ASP A 770 42.00 10.18 39.65
N TYR A 771 41.32 9.18 40.25
CA TYR A 771 40.88 7.98 39.53
C TYR A 771 39.86 8.30 38.45
N HIS A 772 38.87 9.17 38.74
CA HIS A 772 37.84 9.56 37.78
C HIS A 772 38.43 10.31 36.58
N ASP A 773 39.41 11.18 36.82
CA ASP A 773 40.09 11.91 35.75
C ASP A 773 40.98 10.98 34.91
N LEU A 774 41.71 10.04 35.53
CA LEU A 774 42.41 8.97 34.80
C LEU A 774 41.45 8.09 34.01
N GLN A 775 40.28 7.75 34.56
CA GLN A 775 39.26 6.96 33.89
C GLN A 775 38.68 7.69 32.67
N LYS A 776 38.48 9.01 32.75
CA LYS A 776 38.08 9.84 31.60
C LYS A 776 39.18 9.89 30.55
N GLU A 777 40.43 10.15 30.94
CA GLU A 777 41.57 10.18 30.01
C GLU A 777 41.72 8.84 29.28
N TYR A 778 41.66 7.73 30.03
CA TYR A 778 41.66 6.37 29.46
C TYR A 778 40.48 6.18 28.50
N GLY A 779 39.28 6.61 28.88
CA GLY A 779 38.08 6.51 28.04
C GLY A 779 38.19 7.29 26.73
N ILE A 780 38.75 8.51 26.77
CA ILE A 780 38.98 9.35 25.59
C ILE A 780 40.00 8.69 24.66
N MET A 781 41.14 8.25 25.19
CA MET A 781 42.20 7.60 24.40
C MET A 781 41.71 6.29 23.78
N GLN A 782 41.02 5.46 24.56
CA GLN A 782 40.41 4.22 24.07
C GLN A 782 39.39 4.50 22.96
N SER A 783 38.55 5.54 23.11
CA SER A 783 37.59 5.92 22.07
C SER A 783 38.27 6.41 20.79
N SER A 784 39.41 7.09 20.90
CA SER A 784 40.21 7.51 19.74
C SER A 784 40.73 6.31 18.95
N ILE A 785 41.36 5.36 19.64
CA ILE A 785 41.89 4.14 19.01
C ILE A 785 40.76 3.28 18.43
N ALA A 786 39.64 3.16 19.15
CA ALA A 786 38.47 2.44 18.64
C ALA A 786 37.94 3.07 17.34
N LYS A 787 37.92 4.41 17.22
CA LYS A 787 37.54 5.08 15.97
C LYS A 787 38.49 4.76 14.83
N GLU A 788 39.80 4.70 15.08
CA GLU A 788 40.78 4.30 14.05
C GLU A 788 40.52 2.87 13.56
N VAL A 789 40.29 1.92 14.48
CA VAL A 789 39.94 0.54 14.14
C VAL A 789 38.64 0.47 13.32
N ILE A 790 37.63 1.26 13.66
CA ILE A 790 36.37 1.34 12.92
C ILE A 790 36.60 1.88 11.50
N THR A 791 37.42 2.93 11.34
CA THR A 791 37.76 3.50 10.03
C THR A 791 38.52 2.50 9.16
N VAL A 792 39.51 1.80 9.73
CA VAL A 792 40.25 0.74 9.01
C VAL A 792 39.32 -0.42 8.62
N THR A 793 38.38 -0.80 9.49
CA THR A 793 37.39 -1.84 9.14
C THR A 793 36.48 -1.37 7.99
N GLY A 794 36.13 -0.08 7.96
CA GLY A 794 35.30 0.51 6.91
C GLY A 794 35.90 0.41 5.50
N SER A 795 37.23 0.37 5.36
CA SER A 795 37.86 0.25 4.03
C SER A 795 37.68 -1.12 3.38
N TYR A 796 37.39 -2.16 4.15
CA TYR A 796 37.10 -3.51 3.64
C TYR A 796 35.66 -3.67 3.14
N PHE A 797 34.82 -2.64 3.25
CA PHE A 797 33.40 -2.77 2.97
C PHE A 797 33.05 -3.17 1.52
N PRO A 798 33.73 -2.68 0.45
CA PRO A 798 33.45 -3.14 -0.91
C PRO A 798 33.58 -4.66 -1.10
N ILE A 799 34.49 -5.29 -0.35
CA ILE A 799 34.65 -6.75 -0.34
C ILE A 799 33.46 -7.42 0.37
N LEU A 800 33.04 -6.87 1.51
CA LEU A 800 31.88 -7.36 2.26
C LEU A 800 30.57 -7.23 1.49
N GLU A 801 30.42 -6.20 0.65
CA GLU A 801 29.25 -6.01 -0.21
C GLU A 801 29.19 -7.07 -1.34
N ASN A 802 30.33 -7.37 -1.95
CA ASN A 802 30.42 -8.47 -2.91
C ASN A 802 30.15 -9.84 -2.26
N LEU A 803 30.69 -10.04 -1.06
CA LEU A 803 30.43 -11.24 -0.25
C LEU A 803 28.94 -11.35 0.10
N ASN A 804 28.29 -10.24 0.43
CA ASN A 804 26.84 -10.16 0.71
C ASN A 804 26.01 -10.68 -0.47
N ARG A 805 26.33 -10.27 -1.70
CA ARG A 805 25.63 -10.76 -2.90
C ARG A 805 25.78 -12.27 -3.07
N LEU A 806 27.00 -12.81 -2.93
CA LEU A 806 27.23 -14.25 -3.09
C LEU A 806 26.54 -15.07 -1.99
N ILE A 807 26.57 -14.62 -0.73
CA ILE A 807 25.87 -15.29 0.37
C ILE A 807 24.36 -15.26 0.13
N ALA A 808 23.82 -14.13 -0.34
CA ALA A 808 22.41 -14.02 -0.66
C ALA A 808 22.00 -15.01 -1.77
N GLU A 809 22.78 -15.11 -2.85
CA GLU A 809 22.52 -16.08 -3.93
C GLU A 809 22.54 -17.53 -3.43
N LEU A 810 23.55 -17.89 -2.64
CA LEU A 810 23.67 -19.23 -2.06
C LEU A 810 22.49 -19.55 -1.12
N ASP A 811 22.10 -18.61 -0.26
CA ASP A 811 20.98 -18.77 0.68
C ASP A 811 19.64 -18.98 -0.05
N VAL A 812 19.42 -18.27 -1.17
CA VAL A 812 18.21 -18.49 -2.00
C VAL A 812 18.24 -19.88 -2.65
N PHE A 813 19.37 -20.35 -3.17
CA PHE A 813 19.47 -21.70 -3.73
C PHE A 813 19.24 -22.78 -2.68
N VAL A 814 19.79 -22.60 -1.47
CA VAL A 814 19.55 -23.49 -0.33
C VAL A 814 18.06 -23.48 0.06
N SER A 815 17.41 -22.31 0.06
CA SER A 815 15.97 -22.18 0.32
C SER A 815 15.13 -22.94 -0.71
N PHE A 816 15.41 -22.78 -2.01
CA PHE A 816 14.72 -23.53 -3.07
C PHE A 816 14.90 -25.04 -2.94
N ALA A 817 16.13 -25.50 -2.71
CA ALA A 817 16.40 -26.93 -2.52
C ALA A 817 15.73 -27.49 -1.26
N HIS A 818 15.69 -26.72 -0.17
CA HIS A 818 15.01 -27.12 1.06
C HIS A 818 13.51 -27.31 0.83
N ILE A 819 12.85 -26.38 0.14
CA ILE A 819 11.41 -26.47 -0.13
C ILE A 819 11.09 -27.60 -1.10
N ALA A 820 11.89 -27.77 -2.15
CA ALA A 820 11.68 -28.82 -3.13
C ALA A 820 11.61 -30.22 -2.49
N ILE A 821 12.35 -30.45 -1.40
CA ILE A 821 12.39 -31.75 -0.71
C ILE A 821 11.37 -31.85 0.42
N HIS A 822 11.12 -30.76 1.15
CA HIS A 822 10.22 -30.75 2.31
C HIS A 822 8.75 -30.49 1.96
N ALA A 823 8.43 -30.26 0.68
CA ALA A 823 7.06 -30.22 0.20
C ALA A 823 6.33 -31.58 0.41
N PRO A 824 4.98 -31.60 0.49
CA PRO A 824 4.23 -32.84 0.72
C PRO A 824 4.52 -33.93 -0.32
N VAL A 825 4.66 -33.53 -1.59
CA VAL A 825 5.36 -34.33 -2.61
C VAL A 825 6.47 -33.49 -3.21
N GLN A 826 7.63 -34.11 -3.39
CA GLN A 826 8.84 -33.47 -3.89
C GLN A 826 8.59 -32.72 -5.20
N TYR A 827 9.22 -31.56 -5.33
CA TYR A 827 9.18 -30.76 -6.56
C TYR A 827 10.17 -31.30 -7.57
N THR A 828 9.90 -31.08 -8.84
CA THR A 828 10.68 -31.63 -9.95
C THR A 828 11.35 -30.52 -10.75
N ARG A 829 12.48 -30.85 -11.37
CA ARG A 829 13.20 -29.93 -12.25
C ARG A 829 12.42 -29.74 -13.55
N PRO A 830 11.97 -28.52 -13.90
CA PRO A 830 11.25 -28.30 -15.15
C PRO A 830 12.21 -28.27 -16.35
N GLN A 831 11.78 -28.80 -17.48
CA GLN A 831 12.46 -28.66 -18.77
C GLN A 831 12.01 -27.35 -19.44
N LEU A 832 12.98 -26.52 -19.85
CA LEU A 832 12.70 -25.20 -20.41
C LEU A 832 12.97 -25.14 -21.92
N GLU A 833 12.03 -24.56 -22.66
CA GLU A 833 12.09 -24.34 -24.11
C GLU A 833 11.95 -22.83 -24.43
N VAL A 834 12.63 -22.34 -25.49
CA VAL A 834 12.53 -20.90 -25.89
C VAL A 834 11.15 -20.61 -26.47
N GLU A 835 10.75 -21.43 -27.43
CA GLU A 835 9.45 -21.41 -28.09
C GLU A 835 8.98 -22.85 -28.15
N GLY A 836 8.10 -23.19 -27.21
CA GLY A 836 7.72 -24.57 -26.97
C GLY A 836 6.29 -24.71 -26.50
N ASN A 837 5.98 -25.90 -25.99
CA ASN A 837 4.68 -26.22 -25.41
C ASN A 837 4.67 -25.92 -23.91
N LEU A 838 3.48 -25.91 -23.32
CA LEU A 838 3.30 -25.85 -21.87
C LEU A 838 2.61 -27.13 -21.41
N VAL A 839 3.40 -28.08 -20.91
CA VAL A 839 2.95 -29.40 -20.47
C VAL A 839 3.33 -29.59 -19.02
N MET A 840 2.35 -29.83 -18.16
CA MET A 840 2.54 -30.12 -16.73
C MET A 840 1.72 -31.36 -16.37
N LYS A 841 2.39 -32.39 -15.85
CA LYS A 841 1.74 -33.61 -15.34
C LYS A 841 1.57 -33.53 -13.84
N ALA A 842 0.38 -33.89 -13.35
CA ALA A 842 0.05 -33.85 -11.92
C ALA A 842 0.42 -32.51 -11.26
N ALA A 843 0.05 -31.39 -11.89
CA ALA A 843 0.36 -30.06 -11.42
C ALA A 843 -0.47 -29.69 -10.17
N ARG A 844 0.20 -29.10 -9.18
CA ARG A 844 -0.38 -28.72 -7.88
C ARG A 844 -0.16 -27.24 -7.59
N HIS A 845 -1.07 -26.62 -6.84
CA HIS A 845 -0.89 -25.23 -6.42
C HIS A 845 0.01 -25.17 -5.17
N PRO A 846 1.22 -24.57 -5.26
CA PRO A 846 2.24 -24.70 -4.21
C PRO A 846 1.79 -24.12 -2.86
N CYS A 847 1.06 -23.01 -2.84
CA CYS A 847 0.58 -22.40 -1.58
C CYS A 847 -0.67 -23.07 -0.98
N VAL A 848 -1.48 -23.77 -1.79
CA VAL A 848 -2.73 -24.39 -1.30
C VAL A 848 -2.47 -25.81 -0.82
N GLU A 849 -1.52 -26.51 -1.42
CA GLU A 849 -1.12 -27.87 -1.03
C GLU A 849 -0.54 -27.95 0.40
N VAL A 850 0.10 -26.88 0.87
CA VAL A 850 0.74 -26.81 2.19
C VAL A 850 -0.23 -26.31 3.29
N GLN A 851 -1.50 -26.06 2.96
CA GLN A 851 -2.48 -25.62 3.95
C GLN A 851 -2.93 -26.78 4.84
N ASP A 852 -3.02 -26.52 6.15
CA ASP A 852 -3.53 -27.47 7.12
C ASP A 852 -4.99 -27.84 6.76
N ASP A 853 -5.34 -29.13 6.94
CA ASP A 853 -6.66 -29.70 6.66
C ASP A 853 -7.16 -29.64 5.19
N VAL A 854 -6.27 -29.35 4.22
CA VAL A 854 -6.61 -29.34 2.79
C VAL A 854 -5.91 -30.50 2.06
N SER A 855 -6.69 -31.42 1.49
CA SER A 855 -6.18 -32.41 0.53
C SER A 855 -6.23 -31.84 -0.90
N PHE A 856 -5.08 -31.54 -1.49
CA PHE A 856 -5.02 -31.00 -2.85
C PHE A 856 -5.16 -32.11 -3.90
N ILE A 857 -5.91 -31.84 -4.97
CA ILE A 857 -6.09 -32.77 -6.09
C ILE A 857 -5.28 -32.25 -7.29
N GLU A 858 -4.32 -33.05 -7.74
CA GLU A 858 -3.46 -32.76 -8.88
C GLU A 858 -4.21 -32.74 -10.21
N ASN A 859 -3.77 -31.90 -11.14
CA ASN A 859 -4.39 -31.74 -12.45
C ASN A 859 -3.34 -31.65 -13.56
N ASP A 860 -3.61 -32.28 -14.71
CA ASP A 860 -2.76 -32.17 -15.89
C ASP A 860 -3.08 -30.90 -16.67
N VAL A 861 -2.04 -30.33 -17.27
CA VAL A 861 -2.10 -29.14 -18.13
C VAL A 861 -1.36 -29.45 -19.40
N GLU A 862 -2.02 -29.30 -20.55
CA GLU A 862 -1.43 -29.56 -21.86
C GLU A 862 -1.86 -28.46 -22.81
N MET A 863 -0.98 -27.49 -23.07
CA MET A 863 -1.16 -26.44 -24.06
C MET A 863 -0.08 -26.56 -25.13
N ILE A 864 -0.48 -26.96 -26.33
CA ILE A 864 0.41 -27.24 -27.46
C ILE A 864 0.27 -26.10 -28.47
N ARG A 865 1.40 -25.54 -28.94
CA ARG A 865 1.37 -24.47 -29.94
C ARG A 865 0.69 -24.95 -31.22
N ASN A 866 -0.13 -24.09 -31.81
CA ASN A 866 -0.95 -24.36 -33.00
C ASN A 866 -2.05 -25.42 -32.86
N GLU A 867 -2.17 -26.09 -31.70
CA GLU A 867 -3.19 -27.12 -31.47
C GLU A 867 -4.12 -26.77 -30.30
N SER A 868 -3.58 -26.38 -29.15
CA SER A 868 -4.32 -26.12 -27.91
C SER A 868 -3.71 -24.95 -27.14
N MET A 869 -3.82 -23.74 -27.69
CA MET A 869 -3.25 -22.53 -27.07
C MET A 869 -4.25 -21.78 -26.19
N PHE A 870 -5.55 -21.98 -26.41
CA PHE A 870 -6.61 -21.27 -25.70
C PHE A 870 -7.53 -22.26 -24.99
N HIS A 871 -7.52 -22.26 -23.66
CA HIS A 871 -8.35 -23.14 -22.85
C HIS A 871 -9.56 -22.41 -22.29
N ILE A 872 -10.76 -22.85 -22.67
CA ILE A 872 -12.02 -22.38 -22.06
C ILE A 872 -12.34 -23.31 -20.89
N ILE A 873 -12.38 -22.77 -19.67
CA ILE A 873 -12.58 -23.56 -18.45
C ILE A 873 -13.94 -23.24 -17.85
N THR A 874 -14.82 -24.24 -17.86
CA THR A 874 -16.19 -24.15 -17.33
C THR A 874 -16.39 -25.00 -16.08
N GLY A 875 -17.48 -24.76 -15.34
CA GLY A 875 -17.83 -25.58 -14.17
C GLY A 875 -18.43 -24.77 -13.03
N PRO A 876 -18.91 -25.45 -11.97
CA PRO A 876 -19.55 -24.80 -10.83
C PRO A 876 -18.63 -23.78 -10.13
N ASN A 877 -19.25 -22.79 -9.48
CA ASN A 877 -18.54 -21.90 -8.57
C ASN A 877 -17.99 -22.72 -7.40
N MET A 878 -16.83 -22.31 -6.87
CA MET A 878 -16.07 -23.08 -5.87
C MET A 878 -15.52 -24.43 -6.36
N GLY A 879 -15.69 -24.82 -7.62
CA GLY A 879 -15.10 -26.04 -8.19
C GLY A 879 -13.58 -26.00 -8.37
N GLY A 880 -12.92 -24.88 -8.08
CA GLY A 880 -11.46 -24.75 -8.23
C GLY A 880 -10.99 -24.22 -9.58
N LYS A 881 -11.87 -23.64 -10.41
CA LYS A 881 -11.49 -22.99 -11.69
C LYS A 881 -10.38 -21.95 -11.51
N SER A 882 -10.58 -21.01 -10.58
CA SER A 882 -9.60 -19.97 -10.26
C SER A 882 -8.30 -20.53 -9.70
N THR A 883 -8.37 -21.60 -8.89
CA THR A 883 -7.18 -22.28 -8.36
C THR A 883 -6.37 -22.93 -9.48
N TYR A 884 -7.05 -23.58 -10.44
CA TYR A 884 -6.44 -24.24 -11.59
C TYR A 884 -5.73 -23.26 -12.54
N ILE A 885 -6.32 -22.10 -12.82
CA ILE A 885 -5.64 -21.11 -13.68
C ILE A 885 -4.48 -20.42 -12.96
N ARG A 886 -4.62 -20.14 -11.67
CA ARG A 886 -3.55 -19.51 -10.86
C ARG A 886 -2.35 -20.43 -10.68
N GLN A 887 -2.56 -21.73 -10.46
CA GLN A 887 -1.43 -22.67 -10.31
C GLN A 887 -0.55 -22.69 -11.56
N ILE A 888 -1.13 -22.61 -12.76
CA ILE A 888 -0.35 -22.61 -14.02
C ILE A 888 0.53 -21.38 -14.09
N GLY A 889 -0.01 -20.19 -13.81
CA GLY A 889 0.76 -18.95 -13.77
C GLY A 889 1.89 -18.97 -12.74
N VAL A 890 1.61 -19.49 -11.53
CA VAL A 890 2.61 -19.60 -10.47
C VAL A 890 3.72 -20.59 -10.85
N ILE A 891 3.39 -21.73 -11.46
CA ILE A 891 4.37 -22.73 -11.89
C ILE A 891 5.30 -22.17 -12.98
N CYS A 892 4.74 -21.46 -13.98
CA CYS A 892 5.55 -20.79 -15.02
C CYS A 892 6.54 -19.79 -14.41
N LEU A 893 6.05 -18.98 -13.46
CA LEU A 893 6.87 -18.00 -12.76
C LEU A 893 7.98 -18.66 -11.91
N MET A 894 7.66 -19.73 -11.16
CA MET A 894 8.65 -20.50 -10.40
C MET A 894 9.74 -21.09 -11.30
N ALA A 895 9.36 -21.61 -12.47
CA ALA A 895 10.30 -22.17 -13.43
C ALA A 895 11.28 -21.11 -13.96
N GLN A 896 10.80 -19.92 -14.34
CA GLN A 896 11.64 -18.80 -14.83
C GLN A 896 12.46 -18.10 -13.73
N ILE A 897 12.10 -18.27 -12.46
CA ILE A 897 12.96 -17.84 -11.34
C ILE A 897 14.17 -18.77 -11.19
N GLY A 898 14.07 -20.01 -11.67
CA GLY A 898 15.08 -21.06 -11.51
C GLY A 898 14.83 -22.01 -10.34
N CYS A 899 13.59 -22.07 -9.83
CA CYS A 899 13.17 -23.01 -8.79
C CYS A 899 12.59 -24.30 -9.39
N PHE A 900 12.57 -25.38 -8.61
CA PHE A 900 11.83 -26.61 -8.96
C PHE A 900 10.33 -26.39 -8.79
N VAL A 901 9.51 -27.16 -9.51
CA VAL A 901 8.07 -26.93 -9.63
C VAL A 901 7.23 -28.07 -9.04
N PRO A 902 6.01 -27.80 -8.53
CA PRO A 902 5.09 -28.79 -7.94
C PRO A 902 4.36 -29.63 -9.00
N CYS A 903 5.12 -30.40 -9.80
CA CYS A 903 4.61 -31.29 -10.86
C CYS A 903 5.33 -32.64 -10.77
N GLU A 904 4.76 -33.70 -11.36
CA GLU A 904 5.50 -34.95 -11.60
C GLU A 904 6.48 -34.76 -12.77
N GLU A 905 6.02 -34.14 -13.85
CA GLU A 905 6.84 -33.75 -15.00
C GLU A 905 6.38 -32.38 -15.51
N ALA A 906 7.31 -31.54 -15.95
CA ALA A 906 6.99 -30.22 -16.49
C ALA A 906 7.91 -29.83 -17.64
N THR A 907 7.31 -29.48 -18.78
CA THR A 907 7.95 -28.83 -19.93
C THR A 907 7.31 -27.45 -20.10
N ILE A 908 8.11 -26.40 -19.94
CA ILE A 908 7.61 -25.01 -19.87
C ILE A 908 8.36 -24.15 -20.89
N SER A 909 7.61 -23.57 -21.82
CA SER A 909 8.12 -22.50 -22.70
C SER A 909 8.36 -21.22 -21.90
N ILE A 910 9.40 -20.47 -22.23
CA ILE A 910 9.60 -19.12 -21.68
C ILE A 910 8.44 -18.21 -22.07
N THR A 911 7.87 -17.55 -21.05
CA THR A 911 6.83 -16.53 -21.18
C THR A 911 7.43 -15.15 -20.94
N ASP A 912 7.11 -14.20 -21.82
CA ASP A 912 7.60 -12.82 -21.71
C ASP A 912 6.81 -11.98 -20.70
N SER A 913 5.58 -12.39 -20.44
CA SER A 913 4.64 -11.66 -19.60
C SER A 913 3.55 -12.60 -19.08
N ILE A 914 3.16 -12.40 -17.83
CA ILE A 914 1.95 -13.01 -17.27
C ILE A 914 0.97 -11.88 -16.99
N LEU A 915 -0.14 -11.91 -17.70
CA LEU A 915 -1.17 -10.87 -17.67
C LEU A 915 -2.44 -11.47 -17.09
N ALA A 916 -2.91 -10.95 -15.96
CA ALA A 916 -4.01 -11.56 -15.25
C ALA A 916 -5.18 -10.59 -15.04
N ARG A 917 -6.35 -11.02 -15.48
CA ARG A 917 -7.64 -10.46 -15.07
C ARG A 917 -8.29 -11.45 -14.12
N VAL A 918 -8.06 -11.28 -12.83
CA VAL A 918 -8.73 -12.06 -11.79
C VAL A 918 -9.49 -11.09 -10.92
N GLY A 919 -10.81 -11.27 -10.83
CA GLY A 919 -11.72 -10.38 -10.10
C GLY A 919 -11.24 -10.10 -8.68
N ALA A 920 -10.45 -9.03 -8.52
CA ALA A 920 -10.06 -8.51 -7.22
C ALA A 920 -11.27 -7.77 -6.64
N GLY A 921 -11.50 -7.95 -5.33
CA GLY A 921 -12.64 -7.39 -4.62
C GLY A 921 -12.83 -5.90 -4.86
N ASP A 922 -14.09 -5.47 -4.80
CA ASP A 922 -14.54 -4.10 -5.05
C ASP A 922 -13.65 -3.08 -4.35
N SER A 923 -12.83 -2.37 -5.12
CA SER A 923 -12.24 -1.12 -4.64
C SER A 923 -13.25 -0.01 -4.89
N GLN A 924 -14.22 0.13 -3.99
CA GLN A 924 -15.23 1.20 -4.02
C GLN A 924 -14.61 2.61 -4.02
N LEU A 925 -13.32 2.72 -3.66
CA LEU A 925 -12.55 3.96 -3.55
C LEU A 925 -12.13 4.58 -4.89
N LYS A 926 -12.20 3.85 -6.02
CA LYS A 926 -11.60 4.32 -7.30
C LYS A 926 -12.50 5.22 -8.17
N CYS A 927 -13.72 5.58 -7.75
CA CYS A 927 -14.64 6.43 -8.53
C CYS A 927 -14.87 5.99 -10.00
N ILE A 928 -14.57 4.74 -10.35
CA ILE A 928 -14.75 4.15 -11.68
C ILE A 928 -15.67 2.93 -11.51
N SER A 929 -16.64 2.77 -12.41
CA SER A 929 -17.54 1.61 -12.44
C SER A 929 -16.73 0.30 -12.49
N THR A 930 -17.16 -0.72 -11.75
CA THR A 930 -16.52 -2.05 -11.73
C THR A 930 -16.39 -2.63 -13.14
N PHE A 931 -17.40 -2.41 -13.99
CA PHE A 931 -17.35 -2.79 -15.39
C PHE A 931 -16.33 -1.99 -16.20
N MET A 932 -16.21 -0.69 -15.97
CA MET A 932 -15.23 0.15 -16.67
C MET A 932 -13.80 -0.22 -16.25
N ALA A 933 -13.57 -0.51 -14.97
CA ALA A 933 -12.29 -1.04 -14.50
C ALA A 933 -11.94 -2.38 -15.18
N GLU A 934 -12.91 -3.29 -15.28
CA GLU A 934 -12.76 -4.56 -15.98
C GLU A 934 -12.41 -4.37 -17.47
N MET A 935 -13.04 -3.41 -18.15
CA MET A 935 -12.73 -3.10 -19.56
C MET A 935 -11.37 -2.44 -19.74
N LEU A 936 -10.96 -1.54 -18.84
CA LEU A 936 -9.65 -0.90 -18.87
C LEU A 936 -8.52 -1.90 -18.62
N GLU A 937 -8.69 -2.81 -17.65
CA GLU A 937 -7.75 -3.92 -17.41
C GLU A 937 -7.62 -4.79 -18.65
N THR A 938 -8.75 -5.19 -19.23
CA THR A 938 -8.75 -6.05 -20.44
C THR A 938 -8.10 -5.34 -21.63
N ALA A 939 -8.39 -4.05 -21.84
CA ALA A 939 -7.74 -3.27 -22.88
C ALA A 939 -6.21 -3.16 -22.69
N SER A 940 -5.73 -3.06 -21.44
CA SER A 940 -4.30 -3.09 -21.13
C SER A 940 -3.68 -4.44 -21.45
N ILE A 941 -4.37 -5.54 -21.12
CA ILE A 941 -3.92 -6.91 -21.44
C ILE A 941 -3.78 -7.07 -22.96
N LEU A 942 -4.82 -6.72 -23.72
CA LEU A 942 -4.82 -6.86 -25.18
C LEU A 942 -3.73 -6.03 -25.88
N ARG A 943 -3.36 -4.87 -25.32
CA ARG A 943 -2.29 -4.01 -25.87
C ARG A 943 -0.88 -4.42 -25.46
N SER A 944 -0.75 -5.16 -24.35
CA SER A 944 0.55 -5.55 -23.80
C SER A 944 0.96 -6.96 -24.20
N ALA A 945 -0.02 -7.82 -24.47
CA ALA A 945 0.19 -9.21 -24.82
C ALA A 945 0.91 -9.36 -26.17
N THR A 946 1.77 -10.37 -26.23
CA THR A 946 2.47 -10.86 -27.41
C THR A 946 2.16 -12.35 -27.60
N SER A 947 2.62 -12.96 -28.69
CA SER A 947 2.50 -14.42 -28.93
C SER A 947 3.28 -15.31 -27.94
N LYS A 948 4.07 -14.70 -27.04
CA LYS A 948 4.82 -15.37 -25.96
C LYS A 948 4.22 -15.12 -24.57
N SER A 949 3.15 -14.34 -24.48
CA SER A 949 2.47 -14.05 -23.22
C SER A 949 1.66 -15.24 -22.71
N LEU A 950 1.48 -15.29 -21.39
CA LEU A 950 0.46 -16.10 -20.73
C LEU A 950 -0.66 -15.18 -20.20
N ILE A 951 -1.85 -15.32 -20.76
CA ILE A 951 -3.03 -14.57 -20.35
C ILE A 951 -3.90 -15.45 -19.43
N ILE A 952 -4.27 -14.90 -18.27
CA ILE A 952 -5.16 -15.53 -17.30
C ILE A 952 -6.40 -14.65 -17.13
N ILE A 953 -7.57 -15.15 -17.54
CA ILE A 953 -8.84 -14.43 -17.42
C ILE A 953 -9.79 -15.26 -16.56
N ASP A 954 -10.31 -14.65 -15.49
CA ASP A 954 -11.28 -15.24 -14.57
C ASP A 954 -12.57 -14.42 -14.59
N GLU A 955 -13.63 -15.02 -15.13
CA GLU A 955 -15.00 -14.54 -15.04
C GLU A 955 -15.27 -13.14 -15.65
N LEU A 956 -14.71 -12.90 -16.84
CA LEU A 956 -14.89 -11.65 -17.61
C LEU A 956 -16.36 -11.41 -18.03
N GLY A 957 -16.80 -10.16 -17.98
CA GLY A 957 -18.09 -9.68 -18.50
C GLY A 957 -19.24 -9.76 -17.49
N ARG A 958 -18.93 -9.80 -16.19
CA ARG A 958 -19.95 -9.90 -15.13
C ARG A 958 -20.58 -8.58 -14.71
N GLY A 959 -19.90 -7.45 -14.95
CA GLY A 959 -20.37 -6.13 -14.53
C GLY A 959 -21.48 -5.52 -15.38
N THR A 960 -22.05 -6.25 -16.35
CA THR A 960 -23.03 -5.73 -17.33
C THR A 960 -24.15 -6.75 -17.61
N SER A 961 -25.09 -6.39 -18.51
CA SER A 961 -26.18 -7.29 -18.93
C SER A 961 -25.62 -8.62 -19.44
N THR A 962 -26.30 -9.73 -19.18
CA THR A 962 -25.77 -11.07 -19.52
C THR A 962 -25.49 -11.25 -21.02
N LYS A 963 -26.31 -10.63 -21.88
CA LYS A 963 -26.11 -10.67 -23.34
C LYS A 963 -24.90 -9.84 -23.77
N ASP A 964 -24.74 -8.64 -23.22
CA ASP A 964 -23.60 -7.77 -23.56
C ASP A 964 -22.30 -8.33 -22.99
N GLY A 965 -22.34 -8.86 -21.77
CA GLY A 965 -21.21 -9.51 -21.10
C GLY A 965 -20.73 -10.74 -21.85
N TYR A 966 -21.64 -11.60 -22.30
CA TYR A 966 -21.33 -12.73 -23.18
C TYR A 966 -20.74 -12.25 -24.52
N GLY A 967 -21.38 -11.26 -25.17
CA GLY A 967 -20.92 -10.72 -26.45
C GLY A 967 -19.49 -10.18 -26.37
N LEU A 968 -19.16 -9.45 -25.31
CA LEU A 968 -17.82 -8.94 -25.04
C LEU A 968 -16.82 -10.06 -24.75
N ALA A 969 -17.16 -10.97 -23.84
CA ALA A 969 -16.29 -12.08 -23.47
C ALA A 969 -15.95 -12.96 -24.69
N LYS A 970 -16.94 -13.23 -25.53
CA LYS A 970 -16.75 -13.96 -26.79
C LYS A 970 -15.88 -13.19 -27.78
N ALA A 971 -16.15 -11.90 -28.03
CA ALA A 971 -15.37 -11.10 -28.96
C ALA A 971 -13.89 -10.99 -28.53
N ILE A 972 -13.65 -10.86 -27.23
CA ILE A 972 -12.30 -10.80 -26.65
C ILE A 972 -11.61 -12.16 -26.75
N ALA A 973 -12.32 -13.26 -26.45
CA ALA A 973 -11.79 -14.61 -26.61
C ALA A 973 -11.43 -14.92 -28.07
N GLU A 974 -12.29 -14.55 -29.03
CA GLU A 974 -12.02 -14.67 -30.47
C GLU A 974 -10.78 -13.86 -30.85
N TYR A 975 -10.69 -12.59 -30.46
CA TYR A 975 -9.55 -11.73 -30.76
C TYR A 975 -8.22 -12.29 -30.22
N ILE A 976 -8.20 -12.76 -28.97
CA ILE A 976 -6.99 -13.35 -28.38
C ILE A 976 -6.58 -14.63 -29.13
N ALA A 977 -7.55 -15.49 -29.45
CA ALA A 977 -7.30 -16.77 -30.09
C ALA A 977 -6.87 -16.64 -31.56
N THR A 978 -7.26 -15.58 -32.27
CA THR A 978 -6.93 -15.38 -33.70
C THR A 978 -5.83 -14.37 -33.98
N GLU A 979 -5.78 -13.24 -33.25
CA GLU A 979 -4.83 -12.15 -33.55
C GLU A 979 -3.57 -12.21 -32.69
N LEU A 980 -3.70 -12.60 -31.41
CA LEU A 980 -2.56 -12.65 -30.48
C LEU A 980 -1.86 -14.02 -30.46
N GLU A 981 -2.61 -15.11 -30.64
CA GLU A 981 -2.12 -16.50 -30.70
C GLU A 981 -1.18 -16.85 -29.52
N CYS A 982 -1.54 -16.39 -28.32
CA CYS A 982 -0.78 -16.58 -27.09
C CYS A 982 -1.45 -17.60 -26.15
N PHE A 983 -0.69 -18.12 -25.19
CA PHE A 983 -1.24 -19.06 -24.21
C PHE A 983 -2.29 -18.37 -23.36
N THR A 984 -3.52 -18.86 -23.39
CA THR A 984 -4.64 -18.23 -22.70
C THR A 984 -5.47 -19.22 -21.91
N LEU A 985 -5.71 -18.89 -20.64
CA LEU A 985 -6.60 -19.61 -19.73
C LEU A 985 -7.83 -18.74 -19.46
N PHE A 986 -8.98 -19.15 -19.98
CA PHE A 986 -10.22 -18.38 -19.91
C PHE A 986 -11.25 -19.12 -19.05
N ALA A 987 -11.30 -18.81 -17.75
CA ALA A 987 -12.31 -19.34 -16.85
C ALA A 987 -13.60 -18.54 -16.99
N THR A 988 -14.71 -19.22 -17.30
CA THR A 988 -16.00 -18.56 -17.55
C THR A 988 -17.18 -19.32 -16.97
N HIS A 989 -18.26 -18.57 -16.79
CA HIS A 989 -19.59 -19.08 -16.44
C HIS A 989 -20.54 -19.09 -17.66
N PHE A 990 -20.16 -18.43 -18.76
CA PHE A 990 -20.90 -18.44 -20.01
C PHE A 990 -20.64 -19.77 -20.73
N HIS A 991 -21.64 -20.64 -20.74
CA HIS A 991 -21.53 -21.94 -21.40
C HIS A 991 -21.52 -21.79 -22.94
N GLU A 992 -22.15 -20.73 -23.44
CA GLU A 992 -22.28 -20.39 -24.85
C GLU A 992 -20.91 -20.13 -25.52
N ILE A 993 -19.88 -19.76 -24.75
CA ILE A 993 -18.51 -19.55 -25.24
C ILE A 993 -17.87 -20.87 -25.69
N THR A 994 -18.32 -22.02 -25.16
CA THR A 994 -17.74 -23.33 -25.51
C THR A 994 -17.89 -23.69 -26.98
N GLU A 995 -18.82 -23.06 -27.71
CA GLU A 995 -18.97 -23.21 -29.16
C GLU A 995 -17.73 -22.76 -29.95
N LEU A 996 -16.84 -21.94 -29.35
CA LEU A 996 -15.62 -21.44 -30.00
C LEU A 996 -14.65 -22.55 -30.42
N GLU A 997 -14.60 -23.67 -29.69
CA GLU A 997 -13.79 -24.85 -30.06
C GLU A 997 -14.15 -25.39 -31.45
N SER A 998 -15.42 -25.28 -31.85
CA SER A 998 -15.85 -25.69 -33.20
C SER A 998 -15.44 -24.73 -34.32
N LYS A 999 -15.04 -23.50 -33.97
CA LYS A 999 -14.75 -22.41 -34.92
C LYS A 999 -13.26 -22.15 -35.06
N ILE A 1000 -12.50 -22.26 -33.97
CA ILE A 1000 -11.08 -21.93 -33.90
C ILE A 1000 -10.31 -23.17 -33.45
N MET A 1001 -9.40 -23.66 -34.29
CA MET A 1001 -8.68 -24.92 -34.06
C MET A 1001 -7.85 -24.93 -32.77
N THR A 1002 -7.32 -23.77 -32.36
CA THR A 1002 -6.44 -23.61 -31.20
C THR A 1002 -7.18 -23.54 -29.86
N VAL A 1003 -8.52 -23.48 -29.90
CA VAL A 1003 -9.39 -23.38 -28.73
C VAL A 1003 -9.81 -24.78 -28.29
N THR A 1004 -9.64 -25.09 -27.01
CA THR A 1004 -10.08 -26.37 -26.42
C THR A 1004 -10.89 -26.15 -25.15
N ASN A 1005 -11.95 -26.95 -24.99
CA ASN A 1005 -12.82 -26.87 -23.83
C ASN A 1005 -12.34 -27.78 -22.69
N TYR A 1006 -12.39 -27.25 -21.48
CA TYR A 1006 -12.17 -27.97 -20.23
C TYR A 1006 -13.30 -27.68 -19.24
N HIS A 1007 -13.55 -28.63 -18.34
CA HIS A 1007 -14.46 -28.41 -17.23
C HIS A 1007 -13.96 -29.05 -15.93
N VAL A 1008 -14.39 -28.46 -14.83
CA VAL A 1008 -14.23 -29.05 -13.49
C VAL A 1008 -15.34 -30.08 -13.25
N GLN A 1009 -14.97 -31.29 -12.86
CA GLN A 1009 -15.92 -32.34 -12.52
C GLN A 1009 -16.63 -32.07 -11.18
N ALA A 1010 -17.95 -32.27 -11.19
CA ALA A 1010 -18.77 -32.35 -9.99
C ALA A 1010 -19.65 -33.59 -10.06
N HIS A 1011 -19.81 -34.27 -8.92
CA HIS A 1011 -20.63 -35.46 -8.79
C HIS A 1011 -21.87 -35.17 -7.95
N LEU A 1012 -23.02 -35.67 -8.40
CA LEU A 1012 -24.28 -35.62 -7.66
C LEU A 1012 -24.51 -36.98 -7.02
N SER A 1013 -24.33 -37.05 -5.70
CA SER A 1013 -24.67 -38.25 -4.92
C SER A 1013 -26.10 -38.13 -4.38
N GLU A 1014 -26.82 -39.25 -4.32
CA GLU A 1014 -28.12 -39.34 -3.66
C GLU A 1014 -27.96 -40.08 -2.33
N GLU A 1015 -27.84 -39.34 -1.23
CA GLU A 1015 -27.88 -39.88 0.13
C GLU A 1015 -29.15 -39.36 0.83
N ASN A 1016 -29.92 -40.25 1.49
CA ASN A 1016 -31.13 -39.90 2.25
C ASN A 1016 -32.18 -39.07 1.49
N ASN A 1017 -32.50 -39.39 0.22
CA ASN A 1017 -33.40 -38.61 -0.64
C ASN A 1017 -32.96 -37.15 -0.89
N GLN A 1018 -31.69 -36.81 -0.59
CA GLN A 1018 -31.11 -35.49 -0.85
C GLN A 1018 -30.00 -35.61 -1.91
N LYS A 1019 -30.07 -34.76 -2.94
CA LYS A 1019 -29.04 -34.65 -3.98
C LYS A 1019 -27.89 -33.79 -3.47
N LEU A 1020 -26.80 -34.43 -3.05
CA LEU A 1020 -25.61 -33.78 -2.51
C LEU A 1020 -24.56 -33.60 -3.61
N LEU A 1021 -24.19 -32.34 -3.86
CA LEU A 1021 -23.16 -31.97 -4.84
C LEU A 1021 -21.78 -32.06 -4.19
N THR A 1022 -20.98 -33.01 -4.65
CA THR A 1022 -19.57 -33.19 -4.25
C THR A 1022 -18.68 -32.68 -5.37
N LEU A 1023 -17.81 -31.73 -5.04
CA LEU A 1023 -16.83 -31.16 -5.97
C LEU A 1023 -15.61 -32.09 -6.00
N LEU A 1024 -15.23 -32.57 -7.18
CA LEU A 1024 -14.10 -33.50 -7.32
C LEU A 1024 -12.78 -32.78 -7.59
N TYR A 1025 -12.82 -31.47 -7.84
CA TYR A 1025 -11.66 -30.60 -8.15
C TYR A 1025 -10.74 -31.10 -9.29
N LYS A 1026 -11.20 -32.09 -10.06
CA LYS A 1026 -10.49 -32.67 -11.21
C LYS A 1026 -10.96 -32.01 -12.50
N VAL A 1027 -10.03 -31.53 -13.30
CA VAL A 1027 -10.27 -30.91 -14.61
C VAL A 1027 -10.21 -31.98 -15.69
N LYS A 1028 -11.18 -31.98 -16.60
CA LYS A 1028 -11.23 -32.87 -17.77
C LYS A 1028 -11.50 -32.11 -19.06
N LYS A 1029 -11.01 -32.66 -20.18
CA LYS A 1029 -11.31 -32.18 -21.53
C LYS A 1029 -12.81 -32.31 -21.83
N GLY A 1030 -13.32 -31.38 -22.62
CA GLY A 1030 -14.73 -31.24 -23.01
C GLY A 1030 -15.49 -30.18 -22.20
N PRO A 1031 -16.64 -29.72 -22.71
CA PRO A 1031 -17.51 -28.79 -22.00
C PRO A 1031 -18.28 -29.49 -20.86
N CYS A 1032 -18.81 -28.70 -19.92
CA CYS A 1032 -19.63 -29.21 -18.81
C CYS A 1032 -21.05 -29.56 -19.28
N ASP A 1033 -21.53 -30.78 -19.04
CA ASP A 1033 -22.85 -31.27 -19.50
C ASP A 1033 -24.06 -30.57 -18.86
N GLN A 1034 -23.92 -30.01 -17.65
CA GLN A 1034 -25.03 -29.44 -16.87
C GLN A 1034 -24.64 -28.21 -16.06
N SER A 1035 -25.59 -27.30 -15.82
CA SER A 1035 -25.42 -26.14 -14.94
C SER A 1035 -25.81 -26.48 -13.49
N PHE A 1036 -24.83 -26.46 -12.58
CA PHE A 1036 -25.03 -26.85 -11.17
C PHE A 1036 -25.51 -25.70 -10.26
N GLY A 1037 -25.81 -24.51 -10.81
CA GLY A 1037 -26.17 -23.32 -10.03
C GLY A 1037 -27.38 -23.54 -9.11
N ILE A 1038 -28.41 -24.23 -9.59
CA ILE A 1038 -29.62 -24.56 -8.82
C ILE A 1038 -29.29 -25.54 -7.67
N HIS A 1039 -28.35 -26.46 -7.88
CA HIS A 1039 -27.94 -27.44 -6.87
C HIS A 1039 -27.10 -26.79 -5.77
N MET A 1040 -26.22 -25.85 -6.12
CA MET A 1040 -25.49 -25.03 -5.13
C MET A 1040 -26.43 -24.15 -4.31
N ALA A 1041 -27.42 -23.51 -4.96
CA ALA A 1041 -28.42 -22.70 -4.26
C ALA A 1041 -29.24 -23.56 -3.29
N LYS A 1042 -29.61 -24.79 -3.66
CA LYS A 1042 -30.27 -25.75 -2.78
C LYS A 1042 -29.42 -26.15 -1.57
N ARG A 1043 -28.10 -26.32 -1.72
CA ARG A 1043 -27.21 -26.64 -0.60
C ARG A 1043 -27.18 -25.51 0.44
N LYS A 1044 -27.00 -24.26 0.03
CA LYS A 1044 -27.06 -23.09 0.94
C LYS A 1044 -28.46 -22.86 1.52
N ALA A 1045 -29.50 -23.17 0.75
CA ALA A 1045 -30.89 -23.06 1.19
C ALA A 1045 -31.27 -24.04 2.32
N VAL A 1046 -30.60 -25.20 2.44
CA VAL A 1046 -30.85 -26.16 3.52
C VAL A 1046 -30.26 -25.69 4.86
N GLU A 1047 -29.25 -24.82 4.85
CA GLU A 1047 -28.70 -24.16 6.05
C GLU A 1047 -29.56 -22.97 6.53
N LEU A 1048 -30.50 -22.50 5.71
CA LEU A 1048 -31.41 -21.39 6.01
C LEU A 1048 -32.84 -21.92 6.06
N GLU A 1049 -33.40 -22.15 7.26
CA GLU A 1049 -34.82 -22.49 7.43
C GLU A 1049 -35.70 -21.42 6.75
N GLY A 1050 -36.21 -21.70 5.54
CA GLY A 1050 -37.09 -20.78 4.80
C GLY A 1050 -37.08 -20.83 3.26
N PHE A 1051 -36.20 -21.60 2.61
CA PHE A 1051 -36.03 -21.54 1.14
C PHE A 1051 -36.90 -22.50 0.29
N GLU A 1052 -37.76 -23.33 0.89
CA GLU A 1052 -38.62 -24.26 0.15
C GLU A 1052 -39.64 -23.54 -0.77
N THR A 1053 -39.96 -22.28 -0.47
CA THR A 1053 -40.92 -21.47 -1.23
C THR A 1053 -40.39 -21.03 -2.60
N THR A 1054 -39.07 -20.88 -2.74
CA THR A 1054 -38.42 -20.35 -3.97
C THR A 1054 -38.18 -21.45 -5.01
N THR A 1055 -37.92 -22.69 -4.58
CA THR A 1055 -37.70 -23.82 -5.49
C THR A 1055 -38.98 -24.32 -6.16
N LYS A 1056 -40.16 -24.08 -5.57
CA LYS A 1056 -41.45 -24.30 -6.23
C LYS A 1056 -41.73 -23.30 -7.35
N LYS A 1057 -41.27 -22.05 -7.24
CA LYS A 1057 -41.38 -21.01 -8.28
C LYS A 1057 -40.53 -21.31 -9.53
N ILE A 1058 -39.35 -21.91 -9.37
CA ILE A 1058 -38.46 -22.20 -10.51
C ILE A 1058 -38.88 -23.46 -11.28
N LYS A 1059 -39.61 -24.40 -10.64
CA LYS A 1059 -40.24 -25.53 -11.34
C LYS A 1059 -41.57 -25.17 -12.02
N SER A 1060 -42.23 -24.07 -11.65
CA SER A 1060 -43.46 -23.62 -12.30
C SER A 1060 -43.23 -22.91 -13.65
N ASP A 1061 -42.01 -22.45 -13.94
CA ASP A 1061 -41.67 -21.77 -15.21
C ASP A 1061 -41.57 -22.71 -16.42
N THR A 1062 -41.75 -24.02 -16.23
CA THR A 1062 -41.87 -24.99 -17.33
C THR A 1062 -43.34 -25.30 -17.71
N ILE A 1063 -44.32 -24.76 -16.97
CA ILE A 1063 -45.75 -24.98 -17.23
C ILE A 1063 -46.31 -23.86 -18.12
N GLY A 1064 -45.77 -22.64 -18.03
CA GLY A 1064 -46.20 -21.50 -18.84
C GLY A 1064 -45.99 -21.69 -20.35
N SER A 1065 -44.94 -22.40 -20.77
CA SER A 1065 -44.64 -22.62 -22.19
C SER A 1065 -45.66 -23.53 -22.89
N LYS A 1066 -46.27 -24.49 -22.18
CA LYS A 1066 -47.26 -25.41 -22.77
C LYS A 1066 -48.64 -24.76 -22.94
N ILE A 1067 -49.05 -23.94 -21.97
CA ILE A 1067 -50.33 -23.20 -22.01
C ILE A 1067 -50.31 -22.13 -23.10
N ILE A 1068 -49.17 -21.45 -23.29
CA ILE A 1068 -49.00 -20.44 -24.35
C ILE A 1068 -49.00 -21.09 -25.74
N LEU A 1069 -48.38 -22.27 -25.91
CA LEU A 1069 -48.40 -23.03 -27.15
C LEU A 1069 -49.80 -23.54 -27.52
N ASP A 1070 -50.60 -23.98 -26.54
CA ASP A 1070 -51.98 -24.44 -26.75
C ASP A 1070 -52.91 -23.26 -27.11
N LEU A 1071 -52.76 -22.10 -26.45
CA LEU A 1071 -53.50 -20.87 -26.77
C LEU A 1071 -53.19 -20.37 -28.20
N ILE A 1072 -51.91 -20.34 -28.59
CA ILE A 1072 -51.49 -19.92 -29.93
C ILE A 1072 -52.03 -20.86 -31.02
N ASN A 1073 -52.10 -22.17 -30.75
CA ASN A 1073 -52.66 -23.14 -31.69
C ASN A 1073 -54.19 -23.07 -31.80
N GLU A 1074 -54.90 -22.76 -30.71
CA GLU A 1074 -56.36 -22.57 -30.72
C GLU A 1074 -56.74 -21.26 -31.44
N ILE A 1075 -55.94 -20.19 -31.28
CA ILE A 1075 -56.12 -18.91 -31.98
C ILE A 1075 -55.78 -19.02 -33.48
N LYS A 1076 -54.72 -19.74 -33.86
CA LYS A 1076 -54.34 -19.92 -35.28
C LYS A 1076 -55.37 -20.71 -36.11
N ASN A 1077 -56.23 -21.49 -35.47
CA ASN A 1077 -57.23 -22.32 -36.16
C ASN A 1077 -58.62 -21.65 -36.27
N LEU A 1078 -58.78 -20.42 -35.78
CA LEU A 1078 -60.03 -19.65 -35.92
C LEU A 1078 -60.19 -19.11 -37.35
N LYS A 1079 -61.41 -19.24 -37.89
CA LYS A 1079 -61.79 -18.61 -39.16
C LYS A 1079 -62.08 -17.13 -38.92
N LYS A 1080 -61.89 -16.31 -39.97
CA LYS A 1080 -62.03 -14.84 -39.90
C LYS A 1080 -63.41 -14.34 -39.44
N GLU A 1081 -64.43 -15.19 -39.53
CA GLU A 1081 -65.81 -14.92 -39.13
C GLU A 1081 -66.06 -15.17 -37.62
N ASP A 1082 -65.11 -15.79 -36.91
CA ASP A 1082 -65.22 -16.18 -35.49
C ASP A 1082 -64.32 -15.35 -34.54
N LEU A 1083 -63.73 -14.24 -35.02
CA LEU A 1083 -62.81 -13.37 -34.26
C LEU A 1083 -63.43 -12.79 -32.97
N ASP A 1084 -64.75 -12.62 -32.94
CA ASP A 1084 -65.47 -12.10 -31.78
C ASP A 1084 -65.47 -13.06 -30.57
N ARG A 1085 -65.04 -14.32 -30.76
CA ARG A 1085 -64.92 -15.34 -29.69
C ARG A 1085 -63.56 -15.35 -28.98
N VAL A 1086 -62.58 -14.59 -29.47
CA VAL A 1086 -61.23 -14.50 -28.86
C VAL A 1086 -61.29 -14.13 -27.36
N PRO A 1087 -62.12 -13.19 -26.89
CA PRO A 1087 -62.20 -12.84 -25.47
C PRO A 1087 -62.73 -13.99 -24.58
N GLU A 1088 -63.58 -14.88 -25.12
CA GLU A 1088 -64.12 -16.03 -24.38
C GLU A 1088 -63.10 -17.17 -24.28
N ILE A 1089 -62.28 -17.38 -25.32
CA ILE A 1089 -61.18 -18.35 -25.33
C ILE A 1089 -60.09 -17.92 -24.34
N VAL A 1090 -59.77 -16.62 -24.29
CA VAL A 1090 -58.83 -16.05 -23.32
C VAL A 1090 -59.32 -16.21 -21.87
N LYS A 1091 -60.64 -16.08 -21.62
CA LYS A 1091 -61.24 -16.31 -20.29
C LYS A 1091 -61.21 -17.76 -19.83
N LYS A 1092 -61.17 -18.73 -20.74
CA LYS A 1092 -61.19 -20.18 -20.43
C LYS A 1092 -59.93 -20.66 -19.70
N TYR A 1093 -58.80 -19.95 -19.81
CA TYR A 1093 -57.50 -20.35 -19.26
C TYR A 1093 -57.07 -19.63 -17.97
N ASP A 1094 -57.93 -18.78 -17.39
CA ASP A 1094 -57.79 -18.06 -16.10
C ASP A 1094 -56.37 -17.56 -15.76
N LEU A 1095 -56.00 -16.39 -16.29
CA LEU A 1095 -54.62 -15.85 -16.26
C LEU A 1095 -54.60 -14.47 -15.56
N SER A 1096 -54.25 -14.47 -14.26
CA SER A 1096 -54.07 -13.27 -13.42
C SER A 1096 -52.63 -12.73 -13.43
N ASN A 1097 -51.92 -12.86 -14.56
CA ASN A 1097 -50.51 -12.45 -14.69
C ASN A 1097 -50.35 -11.35 -15.75
N GLU A 1098 -49.94 -10.15 -15.32
CA GLU A 1098 -49.78 -8.93 -16.15
C GLU A 1098 -48.86 -9.15 -17.36
N TYR A 1099 -47.91 -10.09 -17.28
CA TYR A 1099 -46.97 -10.42 -18.36
C TYR A 1099 -47.63 -11.09 -19.58
N ILE A 1100 -48.81 -11.71 -19.39
CA ILE A 1100 -49.54 -12.38 -20.48
C ILE A 1100 -50.54 -11.43 -21.13
N GLN A 1101 -51.03 -10.43 -20.39
CA GLN A 1101 -51.86 -9.35 -20.94
C GLN A 1101 -51.08 -8.47 -21.92
N SER A 1102 -49.78 -8.23 -21.69
CA SER A 1102 -48.97 -7.43 -22.62
C SER A 1102 -48.74 -8.12 -23.97
N ILE A 1103 -48.61 -9.45 -23.98
CA ILE A 1103 -48.39 -10.24 -25.20
C ILE A 1103 -49.69 -10.35 -26.04
N LEU A 1104 -50.86 -10.37 -25.39
CA LEU A 1104 -52.17 -10.39 -26.06
C LEU A 1104 -52.60 -9.04 -26.67
N VAL A 1105 -51.96 -7.94 -26.27
CA VAL A 1105 -52.19 -6.60 -26.85
C VAL A 1105 -51.32 -6.37 -28.09
N GLU A 1106 -50.19 -7.07 -28.20
CA GLU A 1106 -49.29 -7.01 -29.37
C GLU A 1106 -49.68 -7.98 -30.51
N LEU A 1107 -50.46 -9.02 -30.23
CA LEU A 1107 -51.02 -9.97 -31.22
C LEU A 1107 -52.40 -9.52 -31.69
#